data_AF-A0A953PR33-F1
#
_entry.id   AF-A0A953PR33-F1
#
_cell.length_a   1.000
_cell.length_b   1.000
_cell.length_c   1.000
_cell.angle_alpha   90.00
_cell.angle_beta   90.00
_cell.angle_gamma   90.00
#
_symmetry.space_group_name_H-M   'P 1'
#
loop_
_entity.id
_entity.type
_entity.pdbx_description
1 polymer ?
#
loop_
_entity_poly.entity_id
_entity_poly.type
_entity_poly.pdbx_seq_one_letter_code
_entity_poly.pdbx_strand_id
1 'polypeptide(L)'
;MTKTMRLPLALAIAVLGVFDATSASQDARPYDGTHPLPARDTRARPPQALQVHVDLTAPAMTGRTIAVPGDGDLNAALAAARPGDTIALEAGAVYEGPFTLPAKSGPGAIVITTDAPAVDLPPAGSRIDPSYADLMPALTARDPGPVVIIPAGVAGYRFVGVEIRPEPGQFLTNLVLIGGWSRDLAPPANIVFDRCYLHGDPVKGSRRGVAMNGGATAVINSYLSDFKEVGSDSQAIAGWDGPGPFAIVNNHLEAAGENLLFGGADPSTVNLVPADIEIRHNHFVKPLSWKADDRTYAGTPWTVKNLFELKNAERVLVDGNVFEYNWPAAQNGFAVLFTVRNQDGHAPWSTVGDVVFSNNIVRHAASGLNVLGRDDIRPSGPTRRILVSNNLFDDIGGAWGNGRLFQLLNGTSDVVFDHNTAAAQTDSFLQAGDTIAHLRFVFRNNIVPHNLYGVIGGDAGFGVASIDRYFPDSIFQGNVIIGGAVDRYPLGNFFPASPAGVGFADWGGHDFRLISVSPFLHAGTDGRAPGVDLAALIGAAQGADVLKPRPEPTAPHPPRARRSGAGTLHGAQARAARALFWASAGILIYTYAGYPLLIVAWARIRPRPGRRRRVEPSVSILVIAHNEGDAIAAKIDNLLALDYPEPRLDVVIASDGSTDDTAAIARAADSPRVHVFSFARRRGKAAVLNDLVPRLTGDIVVLADTRQRIEAGALWALVAPFADPRVGAVSGELMLNDGAGAAAGRGVSWYWRYEKVIRQSESDVDSTIGATGAVYAIRRALFERIPPDTILDDVLIPLRIARRGCRILFEPGARAFDRVAPSARAELERKVRTSAGNFQLLARERWLWSPLRNRLWFQTVSHKGLRLLLPPLHLAALAAAVWLSARAPFYRAMADLQILFYAAALGGVLARGRRGRIARLLALPYVICLLNWATLAGFVRFLRGLQPAAWQPTHVSSAPSGGVVHLGHGH
;
A
#
# COMPACT_ATOMS: atom_id res chain seq x y z
N MET A 1 -4.42 -22.10 35.64
CA MET A 1 -5.09 -22.45 34.37
C MET A 1 -6.03 -21.32 33.97
N THR A 2 -5.53 -20.31 33.26
CA THR A 2 -6.32 -19.18 32.75
C THR A 2 -5.60 -18.65 31.51
N LYS A 3 -5.98 -19.15 30.33
CA LYS A 3 -5.56 -18.62 29.03
C LYS A 3 -6.74 -17.85 28.43
N THR A 4 -6.66 -16.53 28.52
CA THR A 4 -7.61 -15.59 27.96
C THR A 4 -7.35 -15.39 26.47
N MET A 5 -8.43 -15.49 25.69
CA MET A 5 -8.55 -15.14 24.27
C MET A 5 -7.93 -13.78 23.95
N ARG A 6 -7.05 -13.74 22.94
CA ARG A 6 -6.78 -12.54 22.14
C ARG A 6 -6.69 -12.93 20.66
N LEU A 7 -7.80 -12.77 19.94
CA LEU A 7 -7.95 -12.44 18.51
C LEU A 7 -9.47 -12.50 18.21
N PRO A 8 -10.09 -11.49 17.56
CA PRO A 8 -9.81 -11.22 16.15
C PRO A 8 -9.98 -9.73 15.76
N LEU A 9 -8.86 -9.04 15.47
CA LEU A 9 -8.87 -7.80 14.68
C LEU A 9 -7.89 -7.89 13.48
N ALA A 10 -7.00 -8.89 13.49
CA ALA A 10 -6.01 -9.13 12.44
C ALA A 10 -6.59 -9.60 11.10
N LEU A 11 -7.87 -10.01 11.03
CA LEU A 11 -8.48 -10.51 9.79
C LEU A 11 -9.07 -9.40 8.90
N ALA A 12 -9.24 -8.18 9.41
CA ALA A 12 -9.81 -7.06 8.64
C ALA A 12 -8.76 -6.23 7.88
N ILE A 13 -7.48 -6.30 8.29
CA ILE A 13 -6.40 -5.47 7.73
C ILE A 13 -5.68 -6.17 6.56
N ALA A 14 -5.85 -7.48 6.39
CA ALA A 14 -5.19 -8.26 5.34
C ALA A 14 -5.81 -8.12 3.92
N VAL A 15 -6.83 -7.27 3.71
CA VAL A 15 -7.59 -7.20 2.45
C VAL A 15 -7.16 -6.05 1.52
N LEU A 16 -6.22 -5.17 1.94
CA LEU A 16 -5.82 -3.99 1.13
C LEU A 16 -4.34 -3.90 0.76
N GLY A 17 -3.54 -4.94 0.94
CA GLY A 17 -2.10 -4.89 0.63
C GLY A 17 -1.58 -6.17 0.00
N VAL A 18 -1.84 -6.38 -1.29
CA VAL A 18 -1.04 -7.30 -2.13
C VAL A 18 -1.02 -6.78 -3.57
N PHE A 19 -0.01 -5.97 -3.89
CA PHE A 19 0.63 -5.99 -5.20
C PHE A 19 2.10 -6.25 -4.92
N ASP A 20 2.62 -7.37 -5.40
CA ASP A 20 4.02 -7.41 -5.77
C ASP A 20 4.20 -8.30 -7.00
N ALA A 21 4.96 -7.76 -7.93
CA ALA A 21 5.19 -8.25 -9.28
C ALA A 21 6.45 -9.10 -9.28
N THR A 22 6.39 -10.31 -9.82
CA THR A 22 7.60 -11.04 -10.21
C THR A 22 7.45 -11.54 -11.64
N SER A 23 8.03 -10.78 -12.58
CA SER A 23 8.61 -11.36 -13.80
C SER A 23 9.68 -10.41 -14.35
N ALA A 24 10.96 -10.73 -14.12
CA ALA A 24 12.04 -10.70 -15.11
C ALA A 24 13.41 -10.91 -14.44
N SER A 25 14.01 -12.08 -14.64
CA SER A 25 15.33 -12.24 -15.27
C SER A 25 15.77 -13.70 -15.16
N GLN A 26 15.72 -14.37 -16.31
CA GLN A 26 16.49 -15.58 -16.56
C GLN A 26 17.93 -15.12 -16.78
N ASP A 27 18.82 -15.48 -15.85
CA ASP A 27 20.24 -15.84 -16.07
C ASP A 27 21.03 -15.67 -14.76
N ALA A 28 20.85 -16.62 -13.84
CA ALA A 28 21.79 -16.85 -12.75
C ALA A 28 22.01 -18.36 -12.63
N ARG A 29 23.19 -18.83 -13.03
CA ARG A 29 23.60 -20.22 -12.76
C ARG A 29 23.68 -20.43 -11.24
N PRO A 30 23.23 -21.58 -10.71
CA PRO A 30 23.39 -21.87 -9.29
C PRO A 30 24.87 -22.00 -8.92
N TYR A 31 25.26 -21.31 -7.86
CA TYR A 31 26.59 -21.38 -7.25
C TYR A 31 26.82 -22.79 -6.70
N ASP A 32 27.77 -23.52 -7.29
CA ASP A 32 28.29 -24.79 -6.78
C ASP A 32 29.34 -24.46 -5.71
N GLY A 33 29.12 -24.97 -4.50
CA GLY A 33 29.86 -24.63 -3.29
C GLY A 33 31.26 -25.23 -3.19
N THR A 34 32.02 -25.36 -4.27
CA THR A 34 33.37 -25.98 -4.26
C THR A 34 34.54 -24.99 -4.33
N HIS A 35 34.30 -23.68 -4.23
CA HIS A 35 35.38 -22.67 -4.11
C HIS A 35 35.30 -21.91 -2.78
N PRO A 36 36.35 -21.89 -1.94
CA PRO A 36 36.40 -21.01 -0.78
C PRO A 36 36.27 -19.56 -1.24
N LEU A 37 35.24 -18.86 -0.76
CA LEU A 37 35.09 -17.42 -0.97
C LEU A 37 36.33 -16.72 -0.37
N PRO A 38 37.00 -15.80 -1.09
CA PRO A 38 38.03 -14.98 -0.48
C PRO A 38 37.45 -14.25 0.73
N ALA A 39 38.23 -14.13 1.81
CA ALA A 39 37.83 -13.50 3.06
C ALA A 39 37.11 -12.16 2.77
N ARG A 40 35.84 -12.05 3.14
CA ARG A 40 35.04 -10.86 2.91
C ARG A 40 35.60 -9.72 3.77
N ASP A 41 36.02 -8.64 3.13
CA ASP A 41 36.32 -7.38 3.82
C ASP A 41 35.03 -6.85 4.46
N THR A 42 34.98 -6.87 5.79
CA THR A 42 33.82 -6.45 6.60
C THR A 42 33.83 -4.95 6.89
N ARG A 43 34.84 -4.19 6.47
CA ARG A 43 34.93 -2.75 6.76
C ARG A 43 34.04 -1.95 5.80
N ALA A 44 33.16 -1.12 6.37
CA ALA A 44 32.42 -0.13 5.60
C ALA A 44 33.39 0.87 4.94
N ARG A 45 33.20 1.13 3.65
CA ARG A 45 33.96 2.14 2.93
C ARG A 45 33.40 3.54 3.22
N PRO A 46 34.23 4.52 3.59
CA PRO A 46 33.75 5.88 3.85
C PRO A 46 33.24 6.55 2.57
N PRO A 47 32.34 7.54 2.70
CA PRO A 47 31.98 8.43 1.60
C PRO A 47 33.21 9.12 1.00
N GLN A 48 33.20 9.32 -0.32
CA GLN A 48 34.14 10.23 -0.97
C GLN A 48 33.81 11.68 -0.61
N ALA A 49 34.83 12.49 -0.34
CA ALA A 49 34.67 13.91 -0.12
C ALA A 49 34.27 14.64 -1.43
N LEU A 50 33.78 15.87 -1.29
CA LEU A 50 33.61 16.79 -2.40
C LEU A 50 34.95 16.92 -3.16
N GLN A 51 34.91 16.80 -4.48
CA GLN A 51 36.08 16.93 -5.33
C GLN A 51 36.27 18.36 -5.84
N VAL A 52 35.17 19.09 -5.99
CA VAL A 52 35.13 20.46 -6.50
C VAL A 52 34.14 21.26 -5.65
N HIS A 53 34.47 22.52 -5.36
CA HIS A 53 33.59 23.45 -4.66
C HIS A 53 33.19 24.60 -5.58
N VAL A 54 32.04 25.20 -5.32
CA VAL A 54 31.66 26.47 -5.94
C VAL A 54 32.47 27.59 -5.30
N ASP A 55 33.05 28.48 -6.09
CA ASP A 55 33.70 29.67 -5.57
C ASP A 55 32.64 30.67 -5.08
N LEU A 56 32.60 30.87 -3.77
CA LEU A 56 31.64 31.77 -3.12
C LEU A 56 32.21 33.18 -2.88
N THR A 57 33.50 33.41 -3.19
CA THR A 57 34.16 34.70 -2.95
C THR A 57 33.45 35.82 -3.71
N ALA A 58 33.35 36.99 -3.08
CA ALA A 58 32.76 38.15 -3.72
C ALA A 58 33.64 38.56 -4.93
N PRO A 59 33.08 38.70 -6.14
CA PRO A 59 33.86 39.06 -7.31
C PRO A 59 34.44 40.47 -7.17
N ALA A 60 35.63 40.69 -7.73
CA ALA A 60 36.21 42.02 -7.82
C ALA A 60 35.42 42.88 -8.81
N MET A 61 34.95 44.04 -8.35
CA MET A 61 34.16 44.99 -9.13
C MET A 61 35.11 45.89 -9.95
N THR A 62 35.63 45.36 -11.06
CA THR A 62 36.65 46.02 -11.88
C THR A 62 36.08 46.80 -13.06
N GLY A 63 34.82 46.58 -13.40
CA GLY A 63 34.10 47.24 -14.49
C GLY A 63 33.39 48.52 -14.05
N ARG A 64 32.44 48.95 -14.87
CA ARG A 64 31.60 50.13 -14.59
C ARG A 64 30.34 49.75 -13.82
N THR A 65 29.75 50.74 -13.16
CA THR A 65 28.39 50.63 -12.62
C THR A 65 27.38 51.17 -13.64
N ILE A 66 26.38 50.37 -13.98
CA ILE A 66 25.22 50.71 -14.80
C ILE A 66 24.05 50.90 -13.83
N ALA A 67 23.72 52.16 -13.54
CA ALA A 67 22.54 52.48 -12.73
C ALA A 67 21.27 52.30 -13.57
N VAL A 68 20.26 51.65 -12.99
CA VAL A 68 18.94 51.47 -13.59
C VAL A 68 17.92 52.08 -12.63
N PRO A 69 17.31 53.25 -12.95
CA PRO A 69 16.26 53.83 -12.12
C PRO A 69 15.00 52.94 -12.14
N GLY A 70 14.03 53.21 -11.29
CA GLY A 70 12.82 52.38 -11.15
C GLY A 70 11.93 52.33 -12.39
N ASP A 71 12.03 53.32 -13.28
CA ASP A 71 11.39 53.35 -14.60
C ASP A 71 12.35 52.94 -15.75
N GLY A 72 13.55 52.48 -15.40
CA GLY A 72 14.60 52.09 -16.34
C GLY A 72 14.44 50.69 -16.93
N ASP A 73 15.15 50.43 -18.03
CA ASP A 73 15.11 49.14 -18.73
C ASP A 73 16.26 48.20 -18.29
N LEU A 74 15.92 47.24 -17.44
CA LEU A 74 16.86 46.21 -16.98
C LEU A 74 17.34 45.28 -18.12
N ASN A 75 16.51 45.00 -19.13
CA ASN A 75 16.95 44.17 -20.27
C ASN A 75 18.02 44.90 -21.09
N ALA A 76 17.87 46.21 -21.28
CA ALA A 76 18.90 47.03 -21.93
C ALA A 76 20.21 47.05 -21.11
N ALA A 77 20.13 47.15 -19.78
CA ALA A 77 21.30 47.07 -18.90
C ALA A 77 22.00 45.71 -18.98
N LEU A 78 21.25 44.60 -18.93
CA LEU A 78 21.77 43.24 -19.11
C LEU A 78 22.44 43.05 -20.48
N ALA A 79 21.85 43.59 -21.54
CA ALA A 79 22.44 43.57 -22.88
C ALA A 79 23.75 44.36 -22.96
N ALA A 80 23.84 45.51 -22.29
CA ALA A 80 25.00 46.40 -22.29
C ALA A 80 26.15 45.97 -21.34
N ALA A 81 25.84 45.20 -20.29
CA ALA A 81 26.81 44.79 -19.28
C ALA A 81 27.89 43.85 -19.84
N ARG A 82 29.09 43.94 -19.26
CA ARG A 82 30.25 43.08 -19.55
C ARG A 82 30.75 42.42 -18.25
N PRO A 83 31.41 41.25 -18.30
CA PRO A 83 32.03 40.67 -17.11
C PRO A 83 32.90 41.69 -16.36
N GLY A 84 32.70 41.80 -15.04
CA GLY A 84 33.29 42.83 -14.17
C GLY A 84 32.39 44.03 -13.89
N ASP A 85 31.34 44.26 -14.69
CA ASP A 85 30.38 45.35 -14.47
C ASP A 85 29.41 45.08 -13.31
N THR A 86 28.92 46.16 -12.72
CA THR A 86 27.80 46.16 -11.77
C THR A 86 26.55 46.71 -12.44
N ILE A 87 25.41 46.06 -12.30
CA ILE A 87 24.10 46.63 -12.58
C ILE A 87 23.48 46.98 -11.22
N ALA A 88 23.36 48.28 -10.93
CA ALA A 88 22.79 48.80 -9.70
C ALA A 88 21.33 49.22 -9.96
N LEU A 89 20.40 48.56 -9.28
CA LEU A 89 18.96 48.77 -9.41
C LEU A 89 18.46 49.63 -8.26
N GLU A 90 17.55 50.56 -8.54
CA GLU A 90 16.96 51.43 -7.52
C GLU A 90 16.28 50.61 -6.40
N ALA A 91 16.68 50.86 -5.14
CA ALA A 91 16.11 50.20 -3.98
C ALA A 91 14.59 50.41 -3.89
N GLY A 92 13.85 49.32 -3.65
CA GLY A 92 12.39 49.33 -3.58
C GLY A 92 11.67 49.43 -4.93
N ALA A 93 12.39 49.61 -6.04
CA ALA A 93 11.78 49.62 -7.37
C ALA A 93 11.33 48.22 -7.82
N VAL A 94 10.34 48.17 -8.71
CA VAL A 94 9.80 46.94 -9.27
C VAL A 94 10.12 46.88 -10.76
N TYR A 95 10.79 45.82 -11.19
CA TYR A 95 11.13 45.57 -12.59
C TYR A 95 10.34 44.38 -13.12
N GLU A 96 9.51 44.62 -14.14
CA GLU A 96 8.70 43.59 -14.80
C GLU A 96 9.52 42.85 -15.87
N GLY A 97 9.64 41.53 -15.70
CA GLY A 97 10.32 40.60 -16.59
C GLY A 97 9.38 39.92 -17.60
N PRO A 98 9.77 38.75 -18.16
CA PRO A 98 10.91 37.91 -17.74
C PRO A 98 12.28 38.49 -18.13
N PHE A 99 13.31 38.13 -17.37
CA PHE A 99 14.71 38.51 -17.62
C PHE A 99 15.50 37.29 -18.08
N THR A 100 15.82 37.24 -19.38
CA THR A 100 16.70 36.20 -19.93
C THR A 100 18.14 36.69 -19.94
N LEU A 101 19.02 36.02 -19.19
CA LEU A 101 20.40 36.47 -19.08
C LEU A 101 21.18 36.19 -20.37
N PRO A 102 21.86 37.21 -20.95
CA PRO A 102 22.65 37.03 -22.16
C PRO A 102 23.98 36.32 -21.87
N ALA A 103 24.44 35.48 -22.79
CA ALA A 103 25.79 34.93 -22.73
C ALA A 103 26.83 36.04 -22.96
N LYS A 104 27.93 36.00 -22.21
CA LYS A 104 28.99 37.02 -22.27
C LYS A 104 30.36 36.38 -22.34
N SER A 105 31.24 36.97 -23.13
CA SER A 105 32.63 36.55 -23.26
C SER A 105 33.53 37.35 -22.32
N GLY A 106 34.50 36.67 -21.71
CA GLY A 106 35.52 37.29 -20.85
C GLY A 106 35.48 36.76 -19.40
N PRO A 107 36.55 37.01 -18.62
CA PRO A 107 36.62 36.58 -17.23
C PRO A 107 35.86 37.51 -16.29
N GLY A 108 35.42 37.01 -15.14
CA GLY A 108 34.72 37.78 -14.11
C GLY A 108 33.21 37.55 -14.10
N ALA A 109 32.53 38.20 -13.16
CA ALA A 109 31.09 38.12 -13.01
C ALA A 109 30.43 39.47 -13.29
N ILE A 110 29.21 39.45 -13.81
CA ILE A 110 28.30 40.60 -13.77
C ILE A 110 27.54 40.52 -12.46
N VAL A 111 27.62 41.59 -11.65
CA VAL A 111 26.87 41.66 -10.39
C VAL A 111 25.63 42.50 -10.58
N ILE A 112 24.47 41.95 -10.23
CA ILE A 112 23.17 42.62 -10.23
C ILE A 112 22.78 42.85 -8.78
N THR A 113 22.62 44.10 -8.37
CA THR A 113 22.45 44.44 -6.95
C THR A 113 21.58 45.67 -6.74
N THR A 114 21.02 45.81 -5.54
CA THR A 114 20.38 47.05 -5.07
C THR A 114 21.41 48.19 -5.02
N ASP A 115 20.97 49.42 -5.27
CA ASP A 115 21.75 50.63 -5.04
C ASP A 115 21.68 51.14 -3.58
N ALA A 116 20.93 50.45 -2.72
CA ALA A 116 20.90 50.73 -1.29
C ALA A 116 22.34 50.68 -0.70
N PRO A 117 22.66 51.55 0.27
CA PRO A 117 23.96 51.52 0.93
C PRO A 117 24.27 50.13 1.51
N ALA A 118 25.47 49.61 1.24
CA ALA A 118 25.85 48.25 1.68
C ALA A 118 25.81 48.05 3.21
N VAL A 119 25.88 49.14 3.99
CA VAL A 119 25.74 49.14 5.45
C VAL A 119 24.30 48.87 5.92
N ASP A 120 23.32 49.12 5.06
CA ASP A 120 21.89 48.91 5.35
C ASP A 120 21.44 47.48 5.02
N LEU A 121 22.27 46.71 4.30
CA LEU A 121 22.10 45.27 4.11
C LEU A 121 22.83 44.48 5.20
N PRO A 122 22.44 43.22 5.45
CA PRO A 122 23.23 42.34 6.30
C PRO A 122 24.68 42.25 5.78
N PRO A 123 25.70 42.26 6.66
CA PRO A 123 27.09 42.09 6.26
C PRO A 123 27.30 40.83 5.42
N ALA A 124 28.29 40.85 4.53
CA ALA A 124 28.63 39.68 3.71
C ALA A 124 28.81 38.42 4.60
N GLY A 125 28.21 37.30 4.17
CA GLY A 125 28.16 36.06 4.95
C GLY A 125 27.02 35.96 5.98
N SER A 126 26.25 37.04 6.18
CA SER A 126 25.05 37.03 7.03
C SER A 126 23.82 36.77 6.18
N ARG A 127 22.91 35.93 6.67
CA ARG A 127 21.65 35.61 6.00
C ARG A 127 20.72 36.82 6.00
N ILE A 128 20.08 37.09 4.86
CA ILE A 128 19.02 38.09 4.74
C ILE A 128 17.66 37.55 5.20
N ASP A 129 16.75 38.43 5.59
CA ASP A 129 15.37 38.08 5.93
C ASP A 129 14.38 39.10 5.33
N PRO A 130 13.05 38.82 5.33
CA PRO A 130 12.06 39.66 4.67
C PRO A 130 11.96 41.10 5.18
N SER A 131 12.51 41.44 6.36
CA SER A 131 12.51 42.82 6.87
C SER A 131 13.35 43.79 6.01
N TYR A 132 14.22 43.28 5.14
CA TYR A 132 15.02 44.07 4.21
C TYR A 132 14.33 44.30 2.85
N ALA A 133 13.10 43.83 2.63
CA ALA A 133 12.44 43.90 1.32
C ALA A 133 12.34 45.33 0.76
N ASP A 134 12.07 46.33 1.61
CA ASP A 134 12.01 47.75 1.19
C ASP A 134 13.34 48.30 0.66
N LEU A 135 14.47 47.63 0.95
CA LEU A 135 15.81 47.98 0.47
C LEU A 135 16.20 47.18 -0.78
N MET A 136 15.35 46.28 -1.26
CA MET A 136 15.63 45.42 -2.40
C MET A 136 14.81 45.85 -3.62
N PRO A 137 15.40 45.88 -4.81
CA PRO A 137 14.64 45.90 -6.05
C PRO A 137 13.90 44.56 -6.20
N ALA A 138 12.63 44.61 -6.59
CA ALA A 138 11.82 43.43 -6.86
C ALA A 138 11.82 43.11 -8.36
N LEU A 139 12.36 41.96 -8.73
CA LEU A 139 12.20 41.39 -10.07
C LEU A 139 10.91 40.56 -10.09
N THR A 140 10.00 40.85 -11.02
CA THR A 140 8.68 40.19 -11.09
C THR A 140 8.34 39.68 -12.47
N ALA A 141 7.44 38.69 -12.56
CA ALA A 141 6.86 38.24 -13.82
C ALA A 141 5.41 37.77 -13.63
N ARG A 142 4.68 37.69 -14.74
CA ARG A 142 3.32 37.13 -14.82
C ARG A 142 3.36 35.68 -15.29
N ASP A 143 2.33 34.91 -14.93
CA ASP A 143 2.10 33.56 -15.46
C ASP A 143 2.03 33.60 -17.01
N PRO A 144 2.67 32.68 -17.76
CA PRO A 144 3.29 31.42 -17.32
C PRO A 144 4.82 31.40 -17.17
N GLY A 145 5.51 32.53 -17.29
CA GLY A 145 6.97 32.59 -17.45
C GLY A 145 7.75 32.70 -16.12
N PRO A 146 8.96 32.11 -16.01
CA PRO A 146 9.87 32.41 -14.89
C PRO A 146 10.27 33.89 -14.84
N VAL A 147 10.66 34.37 -13.68
CA VAL A 147 11.18 35.74 -13.51
C VAL A 147 12.57 35.87 -14.13
N VAL A 148 13.47 34.93 -13.82
CA VAL A 148 14.85 34.91 -14.34
C VAL A 148 15.09 33.61 -15.10
N ILE A 149 15.58 33.72 -16.33
CA ILE A 149 15.87 32.59 -17.23
C ILE A 149 17.36 32.62 -17.58
N ILE A 150 18.05 31.52 -17.32
CA ILE A 150 19.50 31.39 -17.55
C ILE A 150 19.73 30.19 -18.48
N PRO A 151 19.76 30.42 -19.80
CA PRO A 151 19.91 29.35 -20.79
C PRO A 151 21.32 28.77 -20.83
N ALA A 152 21.47 27.64 -21.54
CA ALA A 152 22.77 27.01 -21.77
C ALA A 152 23.81 27.98 -22.37
N GLY A 153 25.08 27.80 -22.02
CA GLY A 153 26.18 28.68 -22.42
C GLY A 153 26.27 30.02 -21.67
N VAL A 154 25.35 30.33 -20.76
CA VAL A 154 25.42 31.52 -19.91
C VAL A 154 26.25 31.25 -18.67
N ALA A 155 27.17 32.15 -18.35
CA ALA A 155 27.95 32.04 -17.12
C ALA A 155 28.33 33.40 -16.53
N GLY A 156 28.70 33.39 -15.24
CA GLY A 156 29.32 34.53 -14.56
C GLY A 156 28.32 35.62 -14.17
N TYR A 157 27.25 35.25 -13.45
CA TYR A 157 26.28 36.20 -12.93
C TYR A 157 26.11 36.03 -11.42
N ARG A 158 26.05 37.14 -10.69
CA ARG A 158 25.79 37.15 -9.25
C ARG A 158 24.70 38.16 -8.91
N PHE A 159 23.66 37.71 -8.22
CA PHE A 159 22.60 38.56 -7.68
C PHE A 159 22.90 38.83 -6.21
N VAL A 160 22.79 40.08 -5.78
CA VAL A 160 23.07 40.50 -4.39
C VAL A 160 22.02 41.47 -3.87
N GLY A 161 21.29 41.11 -2.81
CA GLY A 161 20.29 42.02 -2.22
C GLY A 161 19.12 42.32 -3.16
N VAL A 162 18.60 41.28 -3.82
CA VAL A 162 17.51 41.38 -4.80
C VAL A 162 16.34 40.51 -4.35
N GLU A 163 15.13 41.04 -4.48
CA GLU A 163 13.88 40.31 -4.29
C GLU A 163 13.43 39.71 -5.63
N ILE A 164 13.01 38.45 -5.65
CA ILE A 164 12.48 37.78 -6.85
C ILE A 164 11.17 37.10 -6.47
N ARG A 165 10.06 37.52 -7.10
CA ARG A 165 8.72 37.05 -6.76
C ARG A 165 7.76 37.10 -7.94
N PRO A 166 6.61 36.40 -7.91
CA PRO A 166 5.58 36.64 -8.89
C PRO A 166 4.98 38.05 -8.73
N GLU A 167 4.27 38.52 -9.74
CA GLU A 167 3.35 39.62 -9.51
C GLU A 167 2.28 39.27 -8.46
N PRO A 168 1.77 40.24 -7.69
CA PRO A 168 0.76 40.00 -6.68
C PRO A 168 -0.46 39.25 -7.23
N GLY A 169 -0.85 38.17 -6.57
CA GLY A 169 -1.97 37.33 -6.99
C GLY A 169 -1.67 36.45 -8.21
N GLN A 170 -0.41 36.26 -8.60
CA GLN A 170 -0.01 35.29 -9.63
C GLN A 170 0.62 34.05 -9.01
N PHE A 171 0.56 32.94 -9.74
CA PHE A 171 1.25 31.69 -9.40
C PHE A 171 2.26 31.41 -10.51
N LEU A 172 3.51 31.11 -10.15
CA LEU A 172 4.55 30.75 -11.13
C LEU A 172 5.08 29.34 -10.90
N THR A 173 5.41 28.66 -12.00
CA THR A 173 6.02 27.32 -11.93
C THR A 173 7.47 27.39 -11.47
N ASN A 174 8.24 28.39 -11.90
CA ASN A 174 9.59 28.65 -11.40
C ASN A 174 9.74 30.16 -11.22
N LEU A 175 10.48 30.62 -10.21
CA LEU A 175 10.95 32.02 -10.18
C LEU A 175 12.25 32.14 -10.97
N VAL A 176 13.19 31.23 -10.72
CA VAL A 176 14.48 31.16 -11.42
C VAL A 176 14.59 29.83 -12.14
N LEU A 177 14.86 29.88 -13.44
CA LEU A 177 15.14 28.72 -14.28
C LEU A 177 16.60 28.75 -14.75
N ILE A 178 17.44 27.94 -14.11
CA ILE A 178 18.83 27.71 -14.53
C ILE A 178 18.87 26.46 -15.40
N GLY A 179 19.06 26.64 -16.71
CA GLY A 179 19.10 25.56 -17.68
C GLY A 179 17.81 24.73 -17.73
N GLY A 180 17.95 23.46 -18.11
CA GLY A 180 16.87 22.47 -18.07
C GLY A 180 16.56 21.84 -19.44
N TRP A 181 16.46 20.51 -19.45
CA TRP A 181 16.02 19.67 -20.57
C TRP A 181 16.79 19.86 -21.88
N SER A 182 18.03 20.31 -21.79
CA SER A 182 18.91 20.45 -22.94
C SER A 182 20.02 19.41 -22.91
N ARG A 183 20.29 18.82 -24.09
CA ARG A 183 21.45 17.93 -24.32
C ARG A 183 22.74 18.71 -24.59
N ASP A 184 22.71 20.03 -24.45
CA ASP A 184 23.86 20.89 -24.71
C ASP A 184 25.02 20.57 -23.77
N LEU A 185 26.23 20.53 -24.31
CA LEU A 185 27.45 20.19 -23.57
C LEU A 185 27.92 21.30 -22.60
N ALA A 186 27.35 22.51 -22.70
CA ALA A 186 27.74 23.67 -21.89
C ALA A 186 26.57 24.12 -21.00
N PRO A 187 26.35 23.47 -19.84
CA PRO A 187 25.33 23.90 -18.90
C PRO A 187 25.64 25.32 -18.39
N PRO A 188 24.62 26.09 -17.96
CA PRO A 188 24.87 27.38 -17.36
C PRO A 188 25.78 27.25 -16.14
N ALA A 189 26.70 28.18 -15.93
CA ALA A 189 27.68 28.03 -14.86
C ALA A 189 28.10 29.30 -14.12
N ASN A 190 28.66 29.16 -12.92
CA ASN A 190 29.10 30.29 -12.08
C ASN A 190 27.96 31.30 -11.85
N ILE A 191 26.82 30.79 -11.40
CA ILE A 191 25.62 31.56 -11.08
C ILE A 191 25.43 31.57 -9.58
N VAL A 192 25.37 32.76 -8.96
CA VAL A 192 25.26 32.91 -7.51
C VAL A 192 24.12 33.83 -7.14
N PHE A 193 23.24 33.39 -6.23
CA PHE A 193 22.27 34.24 -5.53
C PHE A 193 22.76 34.41 -4.09
N ASP A 194 23.08 35.64 -3.69
CA ASP A 194 23.67 35.95 -2.39
C ASP A 194 22.86 37.02 -1.67
N ARG A 195 22.35 36.73 -0.47
CA ARG A 195 21.47 37.65 0.26
C ARG A 195 20.27 38.10 -0.60
N CYS A 196 19.63 37.15 -1.28
CA CYS A 196 18.40 37.40 -2.04
C CYS A 196 17.17 36.94 -1.25
N TYR A 197 16.04 37.57 -1.54
CA TYR A 197 14.73 37.14 -1.04
C TYR A 197 13.89 36.59 -2.19
N LEU A 198 13.72 35.28 -2.28
CA LEU A 198 12.94 34.64 -3.35
C LEU A 198 11.67 34.06 -2.74
N HIS A 199 10.49 34.48 -3.18
CA HIS A 199 9.27 33.93 -2.60
C HIS A 199 8.11 33.81 -3.58
N GLY A 200 7.26 32.81 -3.33
CA GLY A 200 5.97 32.70 -4.00
C GLY A 200 4.98 33.77 -3.55
N ASP A 201 3.79 33.78 -4.16
CA ASP A 201 2.71 34.61 -3.66
C ASP A 201 2.26 34.11 -2.27
N PRO A 202 2.08 34.98 -1.27
CA PRO A 202 1.76 34.55 0.09
C PRO A 202 0.43 33.78 0.19
N VAL A 203 -0.51 33.99 -0.75
CA VAL A 203 -1.81 33.32 -0.78
C VAL A 203 -1.81 32.13 -1.74
N LYS A 204 -1.33 32.31 -2.97
CA LYS A 204 -1.36 31.31 -4.04
C LYS A 204 -0.15 30.37 -4.05
N GLY A 205 0.99 30.85 -3.56
CA GLY A 205 2.28 30.18 -3.65
C GLY A 205 2.94 30.31 -5.02
N SER A 206 4.07 29.60 -5.16
CA SER A 206 4.71 29.24 -6.43
C SER A 206 5.16 27.78 -6.34
N ARG A 207 5.34 27.11 -7.49
CA ARG A 207 5.82 25.71 -7.47
C ARG A 207 7.29 25.64 -7.08
N ARG A 208 8.16 26.40 -7.74
CA ARG A 208 9.61 26.35 -7.51
C ARG A 208 10.26 27.72 -7.35
N GLY A 209 11.17 27.83 -6.39
CA GLY A 209 12.06 28.97 -6.26
C GLY A 209 13.13 28.93 -7.33
N VAL A 210 14.09 28.01 -7.18
CA VAL A 210 15.20 27.83 -8.12
C VAL A 210 15.19 26.42 -8.72
N ALA A 211 15.00 26.33 -10.03
CA ALA A 211 15.35 25.14 -10.80
C ALA A 211 16.85 25.19 -11.14
N MET A 212 17.66 24.43 -10.40
CA MET A 212 19.11 24.56 -10.33
C MET A 212 19.82 23.53 -11.24
N ASN A 213 19.63 23.63 -12.55
CA ASN A 213 20.20 22.68 -13.54
C ASN A 213 21.45 23.24 -14.25
N GLY A 214 22.40 23.78 -13.47
CA GLY A 214 23.67 24.30 -13.96
C GLY A 214 24.90 23.57 -13.40
N GLY A 215 26.10 24.08 -13.70
CA GLY A 215 27.36 23.71 -13.06
C GLY A 215 27.94 24.88 -12.26
N ALA A 216 28.59 24.65 -11.12
CA ALA A 216 29.07 25.72 -10.24
C ALA A 216 27.99 26.77 -9.93
N THR A 217 26.87 26.34 -9.35
CA THR A 217 25.75 27.23 -9.01
C THR A 217 25.57 27.32 -7.51
N ALA A 218 25.16 28.48 -7.00
CA ALA A 218 25.01 28.68 -5.57
C ALA A 218 23.79 29.53 -5.19
N VAL A 219 23.17 29.18 -4.07
CA VAL A 219 22.22 30.02 -3.33
C VAL A 219 22.78 30.14 -1.91
N ILE A 220 23.14 31.34 -1.51
CA ILE A 220 23.80 31.59 -0.24
C ILE A 220 23.18 32.76 0.51
N ASN A 221 23.19 32.69 1.84
CA ASN A 221 22.75 33.77 2.73
C ASN A 221 21.33 34.28 2.41
N SER A 222 20.48 33.47 1.77
CA SER A 222 19.24 33.91 1.15
C SER A 222 18.01 33.41 1.91
N TYR A 223 16.87 34.03 1.65
CA TYR A 223 15.58 33.66 2.23
C TYR A 223 14.63 33.20 1.13
N LEU A 224 14.13 31.97 1.25
CA LEU A 224 13.25 31.33 0.28
C LEU A 224 11.95 30.87 0.94
N SER A 225 10.79 31.42 0.54
CA SER A 225 9.50 31.12 1.17
C SER A 225 8.30 31.03 0.22
N ASP A 226 7.16 30.55 0.74
CA ASP A 226 5.89 30.46 0.01
C ASP A 226 5.90 29.56 -1.24
N PHE A 227 6.78 28.56 -1.28
CA PHE A 227 6.77 27.53 -2.33
C PHE A 227 5.79 26.42 -2.00
N LYS A 228 4.55 26.53 -2.48
CA LYS A 228 3.43 25.68 -2.11
C LYS A 228 2.44 25.55 -3.24
N GLU A 229 1.92 24.34 -3.44
CA GLU A 229 0.93 24.03 -4.47
C GLU A 229 0.00 22.90 -3.97
N VAL A 230 -1.26 22.93 -4.41
CA VAL A 230 -2.20 21.83 -4.18
C VAL A 230 -2.14 20.87 -5.36
N GLY A 231 -2.01 19.57 -5.09
CA GLY A 231 -2.02 18.51 -6.09
C GLY A 231 -0.67 18.20 -6.74
N SER A 232 0.35 19.05 -6.56
CA SER A 232 1.70 18.86 -7.13
C SER A 232 2.79 19.08 -6.09
N ASP A 233 3.99 18.55 -6.37
CA ASP A 233 5.19 18.79 -5.58
C ASP A 233 5.70 20.23 -5.81
N SER A 234 6.16 20.89 -4.75
CA SER A 234 6.69 22.25 -4.75
C SER A 234 8.01 22.30 -3.99
N GLN A 235 8.96 23.14 -4.42
CA GLN A 235 10.31 23.18 -3.86
C GLN A 235 10.88 24.59 -3.74
N ALA A 236 11.66 24.87 -2.69
CA ALA A 236 12.43 26.11 -2.66
C ALA A 236 13.58 26.02 -3.67
N ILE A 237 14.28 24.87 -3.70
CA ILE A 237 15.34 24.57 -4.67
C ILE A 237 15.17 23.14 -5.17
N ALA A 238 15.25 22.93 -6.49
CA ALA A 238 15.25 21.61 -7.10
C ALA A 238 16.26 21.52 -8.25
N GLY A 239 17.06 20.46 -8.31
CA GLY A 239 18.01 20.20 -9.41
C GLY A 239 17.91 18.76 -9.89
N TRP A 240 17.87 18.52 -11.19
CA TRP A 240 17.77 17.16 -11.76
C TRP A 240 18.67 16.96 -12.98
N ASP A 241 19.01 18.03 -13.70
CA ASP A 241 19.70 17.99 -14.99
C ASP A 241 21.01 18.81 -15.01
N GLY A 242 21.52 19.20 -13.83
CA GLY A 242 22.80 19.90 -13.69
C GLY A 242 23.91 18.97 -13.19
N PRO A 243 25.14 19.04 -13.73
CA PRO A 243 26.26 18.22 -13.25
C PRO A 243 26.82 18.63 -11.88
N GLY A 244 26.64 19.90 -11.49
CA GLY A 244 27.32 20.49 -10.33
C GLY A 244 28.71 21.05 -10.67
N PRO A 245 29.49 21.51 -9.67
CA PRO A 245 29.18 21.48 -8.24
C PRO A 245 28.05 22.45 -7.85
N PHE A 246 27.49 22.26 -6.65
CA PHE A 246 26.40 23.07 -6.10
C PHE A 246 26.72 23.53 -4.67
N ALA A 247 26.32 24.75 -4.33
CA ALA A 247 26.42 25.26 -2.97
C ALA A 247 25.10 25.88 -2.49
N ILE A 248 24.54 25.31 -1.43
CA ILE A 248 23.33 25.79 -0.74
C ILE A 248 23.76 26.08 0.70
N VAL A 249 24.15 27.33 0.97
CA VAL A 249 24.83 27.69 2.23
C VAL A 249 24.13 28.82 2.97
N ASN A 250 23.81 28.61 4.24
CA ASN A 250 23.27 29.63 5.14
C ASN A 250 21.94 30.24 4.67
N ASN A 251 21.01 29.43 4.16
CA ASN A 251 19.71 29.89 3.69
C ASN A 251 18.58 29.56 4.66
N HIS A 252 17.49 30.33 4.59
CA HIS A 252 16.18 29.91 5.08
C HIS A 252 15.40 29.33 3.90
N LEU A 253 14.94 28.09 4.01
CA LEU A 253 14.25 27.37 2.94
C LEU A 253 12.89 26.89 3.44
N GLU A 254 11.83 27.29 2.75
CA GLU A 254 10.45 26.90 3.03
C GLU A 254 9.77 26.38 1.75
N ALA A 255 9.23 25.15 1.80
CA ALA A 255 8.37 24.62 0.73
C ALA A 255 7.41 23.55 1.25
N ALA A 256 6.21 23.45 0.66
CA ALA A 256 5.21 22.46 1.06
C ALA A 256 5.64 21.05 0.64
N GLY A 257 6.10 20.88 -0.60
CA GLY A 257 6.70 19.62 -1.06
C GLY A 257 8.06 19.38 -0.38
N GLU A 258 9.15 19.53 -1.13
CA GLU A 258 10.52 19.36 -0.67
C GLU A 258 11.24 20.72 -0.60
N ASN A 259 11.78 21.11 0.55
CA ASN A 259 12.52 22.37 0.65
C ASN A 259 13.78 22.33 -0.26
N LEU A 260 14.44 21.18 -0.33
CA LEU A 260 15.50 20.91 -1.31
C LEU A 260 15.37 19.50 -1.88
N LEU A 261 15.45 19.40 -3.22
CA LEU A 261 15.38 18.14 -3.95
C LEU A 261 16.50 18.05 -5.00
N PHE A 262 17.25 16.94 -5.00
CA PHE A 262 18.05 16.54 -6.16
C PHE A 262 17.50 15.26 -6.81
N GLY A 263 17.15 15.36 -8.08
CA GLY A 263 16.37 14.39 -8.85
C GLY A 263 14.90 14.81 -8.97
N GLY A 264 13.97 13.84 -9.01
CA GLY A 264 12.54 14.12 -9.22
C GLY A 264 12.11 14.21 -10.69
N ALA A 265 13.08 14.07 -11.58
CA ALA A 265 12.96 13.90 -13.03
C ALA A 265 14.20 13.12 -13.49
N ASP A 266 14.09 12.39 -14.61
CA ASP A 266 15.27 11.79 -15.23
C ASP A 266 16.11 12.88 -15.90
N PRO A 267 17.44 12.91 -15.69
CA PRO A 267 18.31 13.84 -16.42
C PRO A 267 18.24 13.60 -17.92
N SER A 268 18.29 14.68 -18.70
CA SER A 268 18.28 14.63 -20.15
C SER A 268 19.62 14.17 -20.73
N THR A 269 20.70 14.35 -19.97
CA THR A 269 22.06 13.89 -20.29
C THR A 269 22.31 12.47 -19.78
N VAL A 270 22.78 11.60 -20.68
CA VAL A 270 23.09 10.19 -20.36
C VAL A 270 24.23 10.09 -19.36
N ASN A 271 24.09 9.21 -18.37
CA ASN A 271 25.03 9.00 -17.27
C ASN A 271 25.25 10.21 -16.34
N LEU A 272 24.42 11.25 -16.45
CA LEU A 272 24.48 12.38 -15.54
C LEU A 272 23.97 12.00 -14.15
N VAL A 273 24.81 12.23 -13.15
CA VAL A 273 24.46 12.20 -11.73
C VAL A 273 24.90 13.55 -11.16
N PRO A 274 23.98 14.41 -10.68
CA PRO A 274 24.35 15.64 -10.00
C PRO A 274 25.33 15.34 -8.86
N ALA A 275 26.45 16.04 -8.82
CA ALA A 275 27.49 15.73 -7.86
C ALA A 275 28.20 16.95 -7.29
N ASP A 276 28.97 16.70 -6.23
CA ASP A 276 29.72 17.71 -5.50
C ASP A 276 28.79 18.81 -4.96
N ILE A 277 27.85 18.36 -4.12
CA ILE A 277 26.76 19.17 -3.56
C ILE A 277 27.08 19.52 -2.11
N GLU A 278 27.27 20.81 -1.82
CA GLU A 278 27.49 21.35 -0.48
C GLU A 278 26.20 21.97 0.07
N ILE A 279 25.70 21.46 1.20
CA ILE A 279 24.50 21.92 1.89
C ILE A 279 24.85 22.21 3.34
N ARG A 280 25.02 23.49 3.68
CA ARG A 280 25.49 23.87 5.02
C ARG A 280 24.74 24.99 5.66
N HIS A 281 24.59 24.93 6.99
CA HIS A 281 24.09 26.03 7.81
C HIS A 281 22.67 26.50 7.46
N ASN A 282 21.90 25.69 6.71
CA ASN A 282 20.56 26.08 6.28
C ASN A 282 19.53 25.78 7.35
N HIS A 283 18.45 26.56 7.33
CA HIS A 283 17.23 26.29 8.07
C HIS A 283 16.15 25.81 7.12
N PHE A 284 15.83 24.53 7.19
CA PHE A 284 14.75 23.87 6.47
C PHE A 284 13.50 23.85 7.35
N VAL A 285 12.44 24.54 6.93
CA VAL A 285 11.24 24.68 7.75
C VAL A 285 9.97 24.50 6.93
N LYS A 286 8.90 23.99 7.56
CA LYS A 286 7.54 24.14 7.06
C LYS A 286 6.71 24.98 8.04
N PRO A 287 6.04 26.05 7.59
CA PRO A 287 5.13 26.82 8.42
C PRO A 287 4.03 25.96 9.03
N LEU A 288 3.81 26.11 10.34
CA LEU A 288 2.69 25.45 11.03
C LEU A 288 1.33 25.94 10.53
N SER A 289 1.28 27.13 9.91
CA SER A 289 0.08 27.61 9.24
C SER A 289 -0.34 26.75 8.04
N TRP A 290 0.50 25.80 7.60
CA TRP A 290 0.16 24.81 6.57
C TRP A 290 -0.30 23.47 7.14
N LYS A 291 -0.20 23.28 8.46
CA LYS A 291 -0.55 22.04 9.15
C LYS A 291 -2.00 22.10 9.62
N ALA A 292 -2.87 21.26 9.03
CA ALA A 292 -4.32 21.33 9.19
C ALA A 292 -4.86 21.23 10.64
N ASP A 293 -4.10 20.63 11.55
CA ASP A 293 -4.42 20.45 12.96
C ASP A 293 -3.66 21.41 13.89
N ASP A 294 -2.87 22.33 13.36
CA ASP A 294 -2.27 23.42 14.12
C ASP A 294 -3.25 24.59 14.28
N ARG A 295 -3.15 25.33 15.38
CA ARG A 295 -4.01 26.50 15.67
C ARG A 295 -3.81 27.67 14.69
N THR A 296 -2.67 27.72 14.02
CA THR A 296 -2.32 28.76 13.05
C THR A 296 -2.69 28.40 11.61
N TYR A 297 -3.33 27.24 11.40
CA TYR A 297 -3.66 26.76 10.06
C TYR A 297 -4.44 27.77 9.22
N ALA A 298 -3.89 28.12 8.06
CA ALA A 298 -4.40 29.15 7.16
C ALA A 298 -5.58 28.67 6.27
N GLY A 299 -5.94 27.38 6.32
CA GLY A 299 -7.12 26.84 5.65
C GLY A 299 -6.86 26.11 4.33
N THR A 300 -5.67 26.26 3.72
CA THR A 300 -5.36 25.63 2.43
C THR A 300 -4.59 24.31 2.60
N PRO A 301 -5.07 23.18 2.04
CA PRO A 301 -4.44 21.87 2.18
C PRO A 301 -3.33 21.67 1.15
N TRP A 302 -2.20 22.34 1.33
CA TRP A 302 -1.03 22.21 0.46
C TRP A 302 -0.54 20.74 0.38
N THR A 303 0.05 20.35 -0.75
CA THR A 303 0.67 19.03 -0.92
C THR A 303 1.95 18.96 -0.10
N VAL A 304 1.85 18.47 1.14
CA VAL A 304 2.99 18.40 2.05
C VAL A 304 3.78 17.09 1.90
N LYS A 305 5.10 17.21 1.77
CA LYS A 305 6.07 16.10 1.74
C LYS A 305 7.21 16.30 2.74
N ASN A 306 8.39 15.74 2.49
CA ASN A 306 9.59 15.78 3.33
C ASN A 306 10.34 17.12 3.23
N LEU A 307 11.33 17.36 4.10
CA LEU A 307 12.13 18.59 4.05
C LEU A 307 13.26 18.49 3.01
N PHE A 308 13.94 17.35 2.95
CA PHE A 308 15.09 17.16 2.07
C PHE A 308 15.07 15.77 1.41
N GLU A 309 15.33 15.71 0.10
CA GLU A 309 15.35 14.45 -0.64
C GLU A 309 16.46 14.39 -1.70
N LEU A 310 17.10 13.22 -1.77
CA LEU A 310 17.98 12.81 -2.84
C LEU A 310 17.38 11.60 -3.56
N LYS A 311 17.18 11.75 -4.86
CA LYS A 311 16.73 10.69 -5.79
C LYS A 311 17.82 10.29 -6.79
N ASN A 312 18.67 11.24 -7.16
CA ASN A 312 19.85 11.00 -7.99
C ASN A 312 20.93 12.03 -7.63
N ALA A 313 21.96 11.61 -6.89
CA ALA A 313 23.07 12.47 -6.47
C ALA A 313 24.29 11.66 -6.00
N GLU A 314 25.50 12.20 -6.17
CA GLU A 314 26.73 11.62 -5.62
C GLU A 314 27.66 12.68 -5.01
N ARG A 315 28.43 12.35 -3.97
CA ARG A 315 29.33 13.27 -3.25
C ARG A 315 28.56 14.47 -2.70
N VAL A 316 27.81 14.24 -1.64
CA VAL A 316 26.93 15.23 -1.01
C VAL A 316 27.38 15.45 0.44
N LEU A 317 27.64 16.70 0.80
CA LEU A 317 27.91 17.13 2.16
C LEU A 317 26.70 17.88 2.72
N VAL A 318 26.11 17.36 3.80
CA VAL A 318 24.99 17.96 4.52
C VAL A 318 25.43 18.21 5.97
N ASP A 319 25.88 19.43 6.25
CA ASP A 319 26.58 19.76 7.49
C ASP A 319 26.03 21.01 8.20
N GLY A 320 25.72 20.91 9.50
CA GLY A 320 25.35 22.09 10.29
C GLY A 320 23.93 22.61 10.02
N ASN A 321 23.02 21.80 9.48
CA ASN A 321 21.67 22.25 9.10
C ASN A 321 20.63 21.96 10.18
N VAL A 322 19.53 22.70 10.12
CA VAL A 322 18.38 22.57 11.02
C VAL A 322 17.15 22.23 10.19
N PHE A 323 16.52 21.09 10.48
CA PHE A 323 15.34 20.57 9.81
C PHE A 323 14.17 20.53 10.79
N GLU A 324 13.11 21.31 10.54
CA GLU A 324 11.99 21.45 11.46
C GLU A 324 10.63 21.37 10.79
N TYR A 325 9.69 20.79 11.53
CA TYR A 325 8.27 20.69 11.21
C TYR A 325 8.02 19.83 9.97
N ASN A 326 7.76 18.55 10.20
CA ASN A 326 7.41 17.61 9.14
C ASN A 326 6.33 16.64 9.60
N TRP A 327 5.25 16.48 8.84
CA TRP A 327 4.11 15.66 9.24
C TRP A 327 3.59 14.81 8.09
N PRO A 328 2.84 13.72 8.36
CA PRO A 328 2.29 12.87 7.32
C PRO A 328 1.19 13.61 6.57
N ALA A 329 1.30 13.62 5.25
CA ALA A 329 0.34 14.24 4.34
C ALA A 329 0.36 13.51 2.99
N ALA A 330 0.97 14.08 1.94
CA ALA A 330 1.12 13.41 0.64
C ALA A 330 2.20 12.31 0.67
N GLN A 331 3.02 12.27 1.73
CA GLN A 331 3.93 11.18 2.07
C GLN A 331 3.77 10.75 3.53
N ASN A 332 4.51 9.71 3.93
CA ASN A 332 4.45 9.09 5.26
C ASN A 332 5.14 9.88 6.39
N GLY A 333 5.80 11.02 6.09
CA GLY A 333 6.28 11.97 7.10
C GLY A 333 7.75 11.81 7.52
N PHE A 334 8.60 11.12 6.75
CA PHE A 334 10.06 11.24 6.95
C PHE A 334 10.54 12.65 6.61
N ALA A 335 11.39 13.23 7.47
CA ALA A 335 11.97 14.54 7.24
C ALA A 335 13.05 14.51 6.14
N VAL A 336 13.83 13.43 6.09
CA VAL A 336 14.96 13.26 5.15
C VAL A 336 14.82 11.95 4.37
N LEU A 337 14.95 12.02 3.05
CA LEU A 337 14.88 10.87 2.15
C LEU A 337 16.15 10.73 1.30
N PHE A 338 16.83 9.60 1.42
CA PHE A 338 17.86 9.14 0.49
C PHE A 338 17.30 7.98 -0.31
N THR A 339 16.41 8.30 -1.24
CA THR A 339 15.59 7.32 -1.95
C THR A 339 15.89 7.36 -3.42
N VAL A 340 16.87 6.57 -3.87
CA VAL A 340 17.25 6.50 -5.29
C VAL A 340 16.02 6.26 -6.17
N ARG A 341 15.85 7.07 -7.22
CA ARG A 341 14.77 6.91 -8.20
C ARG A 341 15.29 7.11 -9.62
N ASN A 342 15.00 6.12 -10.46
CA ASN A 342 14.91 6.27 -11.90
C ASN A 342 13.47 6.69 -12.19
N GLN A 343 13.22 8.00 -12.14
CA GLN A 343 11.89 8.61 -12.01
C GLN A 343 10.96 8.18 -13.16
N ASP A 344 11.46 8.33 -14.39
CA ASP A 344 10.72 8.10 -15.62
C ASP A 344 11.18 6.86 -16.40
N GLY A 345 12.15 6.11 -15.89
CA GLY A 345 12.62 4.84 -16.42
C GLY A 345 13.74 4.97 -17.46
N HIS A 346 14.22 6.18 -17.71
CA HIS A 346 15.19 6.53 -18.73
C HIS A 346 16.60 6.77 -18.15
N ALA A 347 16.75 6.81 -16.82
CA ALA A 347 18.02 7.00 -16.12
C ALA A 347 18.38 5.80 -15.23
N PRO A 348 18.67 4.60 -15.78
CA PRO A 348 19.02 3.43 -14.98
C PRO A 348 20.34 3.56 -14.20
N TRP A 349 21.16 4.57 -14.53
CA TRP A 349 22.38 4.90 -13.78
C TRP A 349 22.11 5.71 -12.50
N SER A 350 20.87 6.19 -12.28
CA SER A 350 20.53 6.99 -11.10
C SER A 350 20.96 6.31 -9.81
N THR A 351 21.61 7.06 -8.92
CA THR A 351 22.22 6.54 -7.70
C THR A 351 22.15 7.58 -6.59
N VAL A 352 22.20 7.14 -5.33
CA VAL A 352 22.47 8.01 -4.19
C VAL A 352 23.74 7.50 -3.51
N GLY A 353 24.85 8.21 -3.69
CA GLY A 353 26.17 7.73 -3.27
C GLY A 353 26.99 8.79 -2.56
N ASP A 354 27.90 8.38 -1.68
CA ASP A 354 28.89 9.27 -1.07
C ASP A 354 28.25 10.46 -0.34
N VAL A 355 27.33 10.16 0.59
CA VAL A 355 26.63 11.18 1.36
C VAL A 355 27.18 11.26 2.77
N VAL A 356 27.56 12.46 3.20
CA VAL A 356 27.87 12.80 4.58
C VAL A 356 26.73 13.65 5.12
N PHE A 357 26.01 13.15 6.11
CA PHE A 357 24.97 13.88 6.84
C PHE A 357 25.44 14.05 8.29
N SER A 358 26.08 15.19 8.57
CA SER A 358 26.76 15.45 9.84
C SER A 358 26.33 16.72 10.54
N ASN A 359 26.42 16.75 11.87
CA ASN A 359 26.19 17.98 12.64
C ASN A 359 24.83 18.64 12.33
N ASN A 360 23.78 17.86 12.09
CA ASN A 360 22.44 18.39 11.81
C ASN A 360 21.51 18.20 13.00
N ILE A 361 20.52 19.08 13.09
CA ILE A 361 19.37 18.95 13.98
C ILE A 361 18.15 18.59 13.13
N VAL A 362 17.50 17.48 13.42
CA VAL A 362 16.19 17.12 12.84
C VAL A 362 15.19 17.07 13.99
N ARG A 363 14.18 17.94 13.96
CA ARG A 363 13.19 17.96 15.03
C ARG A 363 11.77 18.29 14.59
N HIS A 364 10.82 18.03 15.49
CA HIS A 364 9.41 18.27 15.25
C HIS A 364 8.92 17.55 13.98
N ALA A 365 9.25 16.27 13.87
CA ALA A 365 9.05 15.50 12.65
C ALA A 365 8.37 14.16 12.91
N ALA A 366 7.52 13.73 11.98
CA ALA A 366 6.81 12.46 12.12
C ALA A 366 7.73 11.23 12.06
N SER A 367 8.81 11.30 11.29
CA SER A 367 9.85 10.29 11.18
C SER A 367 11.17 10.97 10.79
N GLY A 368 12.31 10.34 11.10
CA GLY A 368 13.65 10.89 10.87
C GLY A 368 14.10 10.76 9.41
N LEU A 369 14.86 9.70 9.12
CA LEU A 369 15.54 9.49 7.83
C LEU A 369 15.19 8.13 7.22
N ASN A 370 14.86 8.12 5.92
CA ASN A 370 14.62 6.91 5.14
C ASN A 370 15.67 6.74 4.03
N VAL A 371 16.21 5.54 3.85
CA VAL A 371 17.19 5.17 2.82
C VAL A 371 16.65 4.03 1.98
N LEU A 372 16.61 4.21 0.67
CA LEU A 372 16.28 3.17 -0.29
C LEU A 372 17.55 2.68 -0.99
N GLY A 373 17.83 1.38 -0.92
CA GLY A 373 18.99 0.73 -1.50
C GLY A 373 18.96 0.68 -3.03
N ARG A 374 17.80 0.37 -3.59
CA ARG A 374 17.52 0.35 -5.04
C ARG A 374 16.07 0.74 -5.26
N ASP A 375 15.82 1.37 -6.39
CA ASP A 375 14.48 1.71 -6.82
C ASP A 375 13.63 0.42 -7.00
N ASP A 376 12.51 0.34 -6.26
CA ASP A 376 11.54 -0.77 -6.28
C ASP A 376 10.54 -0.69 -7.43
N ILE A 377 10.53 0.40 -8.19
CA ILE A 377 9.60 0.61 -9.30
C ILE A 377 10.32 0.41 -10.63
N ARG A 378 11.55 0.92 -10.76
CA ARG A 378 12.34 0.87 -12.00
C ARG A 378 13.81 0.56 -11.69
N PRO A 379 14.58 -0.07 -12.59
CA PRO A 379 16.00 -0.35 -12.33
C PRO A 379 16.81 0.92 -12.10
N SER A 380 17.68 0.91 -11.09
CA SER A 380 18.61 2.00 -10.75
C SER A 380 19.99 1.46 -10.34
N GLY A 381 20.98 2.36 -10.23
CA GLY A 381 22.20 2.10 -9.49
C GLY A 381 21.93 1.92 -7.98
N PRO A 382 22.88 1.33 -7.23
CA PRO A 382 22.71 1.09 -5.80
C PRO A 382 23.03 2.34 -4.96
N THR A 383 22.29 2.52 -3.88
CA THR A 383 22.62 3.48 -2.82
C THR A 383 23.76 2.95 -1.94
N ARG A 384 24.81 3.75 -1.75
CA ARG A 384 26.05 3.31 -1.08
C ARG A 384 26.83 4.42 -0.39
N ARG A 385 27.68 4.05 0.57
CA ARG A 385 28.64 4.94 1.24
C ARG A 385 27.93 6.17 1.83
N ILE A 386 27.08 5.91 2.80
CA ILE A 386 26.30 6.93 3.51
C ILE A 386 26.81 7.00 4.95
N LEU A 387 27.26 8.17 5.39
CA LEU A 387 27.62 8.45 6.77
C LEU A 387 26.60 9.40 7.37
N VAL A 388 25.93 8.96 8.44
CA VAL A 388 25.05 9.78 9.26
C VAL A 388 25.70 9.90 10.62
N SER A 389 26.29 11.05 10.93
CA SER A 389 27.08 11.19 12.15
C SER A 389 26.95 12.50 12.90
N ASN A 390 27.04 12.46 14.22
CA ASN A 390 26.96 13.66 15.05
C ASN A 390 25.67 14.48 14.85
N ASN A 391 24.54 13.83 14.68
CA ASN A 391 23.25 14.51 14.53
C ASN A 391 22.39 14.38 15.78
N LEU A 392 21.58 15.41 16.03
CA LEU A 392 20.53 15.40 17.04
C LEU A 392 19.17 15.21 16.36
N PHE A 393 18.48 14.15 16.74
CA PHE A 393 17.09 13.89 16.37
C PHE A 393 16.21 14.11 17.60
N ASP A 394 15.34 15.12 17.58
CA ASP A 394 14.59 15.53 18.76
C ASP A 394 13.10 15.68 18.46
N ASP A 395 12.22 15.27 19.37
CA ASP A 395 10.76 15.30 19.15
C ASP A 395 10.34 14.63 17.81
N ILE A 396 10.77 13.38 17.64
CA ILE A 396 10.49 12.55 16.46
C ILE A 396 9.32 11.59 16.76
N GLY A 397 8.16 11.85 16.18
CA GLY A 397 6.93 11.06 16.37
C GLY A 397 5.92 11.75 17.28
N GLY A 398 5.21 10.98 18.11
CA GLY A 398 4.19 11.52 19.02
C GLY A 398 3.15 12.41 18.34
N ALA A 399 3.16 13.72 18.65
CA ALA A 399 2.24 14.70 18.07
C ALA A 399 2.45 14.92 16.56
N TRP A 400 3.65 14.57 16.06
CA TRP A 400 4.02 14.70 14.65
C TRP A 400 3.68 13.45 13.85
N GLY A 401 3.81 12.24 14.41
CA GLY A 401 3.58 11.00 13.67
C GLY A 401 4.04 9.73 14.39
N ASN A 402 4.52 8.75 13.62
CA ASN A 402 4.84 7.42 14.17
C ASN A 402 6.14 7.39 15.00
N GLY A 403 7.13 8.21 14.64
CA GLY A 403 8.42 8.33 15.29
C GLY A 403 9.55 7.46 14.75
N ARG A 404 9.39 6.73 13.64
CA ARG A 404 10.49 5.93 13.06
C ARG A 404 11.73 6.79 12.85
N LEU A 405 12.83 6.46 13.51
CA LEU A 405 14.03 7.28 13.43
C LEU A 405 14.78 7.02 12.12
N PHE A 406 15.21 5.77 11.91
CA PHE A 406 15.91 5.35 10.69
C PHE A 406 15.18 4.21 10.00
N GLN A 407 15.07 4.28 8.67
CA GLN A 407 14.51 3.21 7.86
C GLN A 407 15.42 2.89 6.68
N LEU A 408 15.73 1.61 6.47
CA LEU A 408 16.52 1.11 5.36
C LEU A 408 15.71 0.09 4.57
N LEU A 409 15.63 0.26 3.24
CA LEU A 409 14.83 -0.57 2.33
C LEU A 409 15.66 -1.08 1.15
N ASN A 410 15.26 -2.18 0.52
CA ASN A 410 15.84 -2.71 -0.74
C ASN A 410 17.37 -2.82 -0.85
N GLY A 411 18.07 -3.12 0.24
CA GLY A 411 19.49 -3.49 0.24
C GLY A 411 20.47 -2.38 -0.15
N THR A 412 21.10 -1.78 0.85
CA THR A 412 22.16 -0.77 0.72
C THR A 412 23.54 -1.40 0.92
N SER A 413 24.61 -0.64 0.70
CA SER A 413 25.95 -1.02 1.13
C SER A 413 26.73 0.13 1.74
N ASP A 414 27.55 -0.15 2.76
CA ASP A 414 28.43 0.85 3.40
C ASP A 414 27.63 2.02 4.02
N VAL A 415 26.61 1.70 4.82
CA VAL A 415 25.85 2.72 5.58
C VAL A 415 26.32 2.71 7.03
N VAL A 416 26.68 3.90 7.54
CA VAL A 416 27.24 4.10 8.87
C VAL A 416 26.40 5.12 9.63
N PHE A 417 25.87 4.73 10.79
CA PHE A 417 25.29 5.62 11.80
C PHE A 417 26.22 5.68 13.01
N ASP A 418 26.82 6.85 13.26
CA ASP A 418 27.86 7.03 14.29
C ASP A 418 27.65 8.31 15.12
N HIS A 419 27.65 8.24 16.45
CA HIS A 419 27.52 9.43 17.30
C HIS A 419 26.22 10.24 17.10
N ASN A 420 25.08 9.59 16.86
CA ASN A 420 23.78 10.28 16.81
C ASN A 420 23.05 10.16 18.15
N THR A 421 22.34 11.21 18.55
CA THR A 421 21.42 11.19 19.70
C THR A 421 19.99 11.34 19.23
N ALA A 422 19.11 10.45 19.69
CA ALA A 422 17.67 10.59 19.56
C ALA A 422 17.03 10.90 20.92
N ALA A 423 16.29 12.00 21.01
CA ALA A 423 15.55 12.44 22.17
C ALA A 423 14.05 12.58 21.85
N ALA A 424 13.20 12.33 22.85
CA ALA A 424 11.74 12.36 22.70
C ALA A 424 11.19 11.61 21.46
N GLN A 425 11.90 10.56 21.02
CA GLN A 425 11.53 9.76 19.85
C GLN A 425 10.54 8.65 20.23
N THR A 426 9.63 8.26 19.34
CA THR A 426 8.65 7.16 19.55
C THR A 426 8.79 6.01 18.54
N ASP A 427 8.21 4.83 18.81
CA ASP A 427 8.23 3.63 17.93
C ASP A 427 9.56 2.87 17.85
N SER A 428 10.33 2.93 16.76
CA SER A 428 11.56 2.15 16.53
C SER A 428 12.70 3.05 16.06
N PHE A 429 13.93 2.79 16.55
CA PHE A 429 15.08 3.60 16.15
C PHE A 429 15.71 3.12 14.84
N LEU A 430 15.51 1.86 14.47
CA LEU A 430 15.98 1.32 13.19
C LEU A 430 14.98 0.31 12.64
N GLN A 431 14.50 0.58 11.43
CA GLN A 431 13.62 -0.32 10.70
C GLN A 431 14.28 -0.79 9.41
N ALA A 432 14.12 -2.08 9.12
CA ALA A 432 14.46 -2.67 7.83
C ALA A 432 13.20 -3.19 7.12
N GLY A 433 13.12 -2.99 5.81
CA GLY A 433 12.04 -3.55 4.99
C GLY A 433 12.54 -4.57 3.98
N ASP A 434 11.58 -5.24 3.34
CA ASP A 434 11.78 -6.13 2.18
C ASP A 434 12.57 -7.40 2.53
N THR A 435 13.21 -8.05 1.54
CA THR A 435 13.94 -9.33 1.75
C THR A 435 15.44 -9.24 1.47
N ILE A 436 15.93 -8.08 1.02
CA ILE A 436 17.31 -7.86 0.58
C ILE A 436 18.15 -7.30 1.74
N ALA A 437 19.29 -7.93 2.01
CA ALA A 437 20.20 -7.53 3.08
C ALA A 437 20.96 -6.22 2.79
N HIS A 438 21.24 -5.46 3.85
CA HIS A 438 22.10 -4.29 3.85
C HIS A 438 23.53 -4.69 4.26
N LEU A 439 24.49 -4.47 3.37
CA LEU A 439 25.84 -5.00 3.51
C LEU A 439 26.81 -3.99 4.14
N ARG A 440 27.73 -4.48 4.99
CA ARG A 440 28.75 -3.65 5.68
C ARG A 440 28.10 -2.48 6.42
N PHE A 441 27.01 -2.78 7.12
CA PHE A 441 26.27 -1.82 7.93
C PHE A 441 26.98 -1.58 9.26
N VAL A 442 27.04 -0.33 9.70
CA VAL A 442 27.63 0.05 10.99
C VAL A 442 26.63 0.92 11.75
N PHE A 443 26.32 0.54 12.97
CA PHE A 443 25.54 1.32 13.91
C PHE A 443 26.29 1.37 15.24
N ARG A 444 26.99 2.47 15.52
CA ARG A 444 27.86 2.55 16.69
C ARG A 444 27.82 3.90 17.40
N ASN A 445 28.15 3.90 18.68
CA ASN A 445 28.28 5.11 19.49
C ASN A 445 27.04 6.00 19.46
N ASN A 446 25.84 5.47 19.25
CA ASN A 446 24.60 6.27 19.24
C ASN A 446 23.94 6.24 20.63
N ILE A 447 23.20 7.29 21.00
CA ILE A 447 22.26 7.26 22.12
C ILE A 447 20.84 7.27 21.57
N VAL A 448 20.08 6.20 21.80
CA VAL A 448 18.72 6.05 21.27
C VAL A 448 17.78 5.44 22.30
N PRO A 449 16.50 5.85 22.35
CA PRO A 449 15.49 5.15 23.13
C PRO A 449 15.06 3.86 22.42
N HIS A 450 15.00 2.76 23.16
CA HIS A 450 14.52 1.47 22.66
C HIS A 450 13.07 1.56 22.18
N ASN A 451 12.24 2.28 22.93
CA ASN A 451 10.81 2.42 22.64
C ASN A 451 10.12 1.06 22.45
N LEU A 452 9.27 0.93 21.44
CA LEU A 452 8.39 -0.21 21.27
C LEU A 452 9.14 -1.43 20.72
N TYR A 453 10.07 -1.22 19.79
CA TYR A 453 10.75 -2.32 19.09
C TYR A 453 12.27 -2.19 19.00
N GLY A 454 12.83 -0.99 19.20
CA GLY A 454 14.25 -0.72 18.97
C GLY A 454 14.65 -0.95 17.51
N VAL A 455 15.19 -2.14 17.19
CA VAL A 455 15.43 -2.59 15.80
C VAL A 455 14.33 -3.56 15.35
N ILE A 456 13.68 -3.33 14.22
CA ILE A 456 12.63 -4.24 13.70
C ILE A 456 12.66 -4.36 12.18
N GLY A 457 12.28 -5.54 11.67
CA GLY A 457 12.09 -5.77 10.25
C GLY A 457 10.73 -6.38 9.90
N GLY A 458 10.38 -6.34 8.61
CA GLY A 458 9.04 -6.72 8.11
C GLY A 458 8.69 -8.20 8.30
N ASP A 459 9.68 -9.11 8.30
CA ASP A 459 9.49 -10.56 8.41
C ASP A 459 10.24 -11.21 9.60
N ALA A 460 10.79 -10.40 10.53
CA ALA A 460 11.63 -10.87 11.64
C ALA A 460 11.20 -10.33 13.01
N GLY A 461 11.60 -11.02 14.08
CA GLY A 461 11.46 -10.51 15.44
C GLY A 461 12.38 -9.31 15.69
N PHE A 462 12.06 -8.45 16.66
CA PHE A 462 12.86 -7.26 16.96
C PHE A 462 14.22 -7.59 17.62
N GLY A 463 15.16 -6.65 17.60
CA GLY A 463 16.52 -6.79 18.13
C GLY A 463 17.39 -7.70 17.25
N VAL A 464 18.18 -8.60 17.86
CA VAL A 464 19.10 -9.53 17.18
C VAL A 464 18.47 -10.23 15.99
N ALA A 465 17.24 -10.71 16.09
CA ALA A 465 16.59 -11.43 14.98
C ALA A 465 16.43 -10.56 13.72
N SER A 466 16.16 -9.26 13.88
CA SER A 466 16.13 -8.32 12.75
C SER A 466 17.54 -7.91 12.30
N ILE A 467 18.47 -7.75 13.24
CA ILE A 467 19.87 -7.44 12.94
C ILE A 467 20.48 -8.55 12.07
N ASP A 468 20.39 -9.81 12.48
CA ASP A 468 20.94 -10.96 11.76
C ASP A 468 20.30 -11.13 10.37
N ARG A 469 19.00 -10.88 10.26
CA ARG A 469 18.23 -11.05 9.02
C ARG A 469 18.56 -10.00 7.97
N TYR A 470 18.67 -8.74 8.39
CA TYR A 470 18.69 -7.59 7.49
C TYR A 470 20.06 -6.92 7.40
N PHE A 471 20.90 -7.07 8.42
CA PHE A 471 22.21 -6.46 8.54
C PHE A 471 23.28 -7.53 8.85
N PRO A 472 23.43 -8.55 7.98
CA PRO A 472 24.40 -9.61 8.21
C PRO A 472 25.82 -9.04 8.28
N ASP A 473 26.62 -9.58 9.19
CA ASP A 473 28.01 -9.16 9.43
C ASP A 473 28.15 -7.66 9.80
N SER A 474 27.10 -7.06 10.36
CA SER A 474 27.11 -5.65 10.79
C SER A 474 27.94 -5.40 12.04
N ILE A 475 28.42 -4.16 12.17
CA ILE A 475 29.06 -3.67 13.40
C ILE A 475 27.99 -2.93 14.21
N PHE A 476 27.61 -3.48 15.36
CA PHE A 476 26.58 -2.92 16.23
C PHE A 476 27.09 -2.83 17.68
N GLN A 477 27.76 -1.74 18.05
CA GLN A 477 28.51 -1.65 19.31
C GLN A 477 28.67 -0.20 19.82
N GLY A 478 28.93 -0.03 21.11
CA GLY A 478 29.12 1.28 21.75
C GLY A 478 27.83 2.10 21.86
N ASN A 479 26.66 1.55 21.53
CA ASN A 479 25.40 2.29 21.58
C ASN A 479 24.82 2.26 22.99
N VAL A 480 24.25 3.39 23.42
CA VAL A 480 23.43 3.50 24.63
C VAL A 480 21.96 3.40 24.22
N ILE A 481 21.32 2.26 24.56
CA ILE A 481 19.96 1.93 24.17
C ILE A 481 19.05 2.03 25.40
N ILE A 482 18.43 3.19 25.57
CA ILE A 482 17.65 3.52 26.78
C ILE A 482 16.39 2.65 26.83
N GLY A 483 16.21 1.89 27.90
CA GLY A 483 15.10 0.95 28.09
C GLY A 483 15.22 -0.35 27.28
N GLY A 484 16.37 -0.60 26.63
CA GLY A 484 16.65 -1.86 25.94
C GLY A 484 17.08 -2.99 26.89
N ALA A 485 17.24 -4.19 26.35
CA ALA A 485 17.64 -5.38 27.10
C ALA A 485 18.88 -6.04 26.47
N VAL A 486 19.84 -6.46 27.31
CA VAL A 486 21.14 -6.98 26.88
C VAL A 486 21.04 -8.25 26.03
N ASP A 487 20.03 -9.09 26.25
CA ASP A 487 19.78 -10.31 25.48
C ASP A 487 19.16 -10.06 24.10
N ARG A 488 18.81 -8.80 23.80
CA ARG A 488 18.16 -8.39 22.55
C ARG A 488 19.08 -7.72 21.54
N TYR A 489 20.36 -7.51 21.87
CA TYR A 489 21.32 -6.83 21.01
C TYR A 489 22.70 -7.48 21.07
N PRO A 490 23.56 -7.26 20.07
CA PRO A 490 24.95 -7.71 20.10
C PRO A 490 25.71 -7.17 21.33
N LEU A 491 26.75 -7.89 21.73
CA LEU A 491 27.62 -7.50 22.85
C LEU A 491 28.30 -6.16 22.59
N GLY A 492 28.68 -5.46 23.67
CA GLY A 492 29.37 -4.17 23.59
C GLY A 492 28.44 -2.95 23.50
N ASN A 493 27.14 -3.10 23.79
CA ASN A 493 26.17 -2.00 23.92
C ASN A 493 25.75 -1.80 25.39
N PHE A 494 25.18 -0.64 25.70
CA PHE A 494 24.79 -0.21 27.05
C PHE A 494 23.26 -0.04 27.15
N PHE A 495 22.67 -0.37 28.30
CA PHE A 495 21.21 -0.43 28.47
C PHE A 495 20.72 0.26 29.75
N PRO A 496 20.85 1.59 29.87
CA PRO A 496 20.27 2.32 31.00
C PRO A 496 18.74 2.22 30.97
N ALA A 497 18.11 2.06 32.14
CA ALA A 497 16.65 1.89 32.21
C ALA A 497 15.85 3.15 31.85
N SER A 498 16.46 4.34 31.95
CA SER A 498 15.81 5.63 31.68
C SER A 498 16.84 6.67 31.24
N PRO A 499 16.41 7.82 30.67
CA PRO A 499 17.31 8.91 30.30
C PRO A 499 18.14 9.45 31.48
N ALA A 500 17.60 9.41 32.70
CA ALA A 500 18.34 9.82 33.91
C ALA A 500 19.59 8.95 34.14
N GLY A 501 19.56 7.66 33.77
CA GLY A 501 20.71 6.77 33.86
C GLY A 501 21.81 7.04 32.84
N VAL A 502 21.55 7.87 31.83
CA VAL A 502 22.55 8.31 30.83
C VAL A 502 23.44 9.41 31.40
N GLY A 503 22.90 10.30 32.24
CA GLY A 503 23.62 11.45 32.78
C GLY A 503 23.70 12.61 31.78
N PHE A 504 22.58 12.99 31.16
CA PHE A 504 22.48 14.24 30.41
C PHE A 504 22.52 15.47 31.35
N ALA A 505 23.01 16.60 30.84
CA ALA A 505 23.08 17.86 31.58
C ALA A 505 21.70 18.41 31.93
N ASP A 506 20.79 18.48 30.94
CA ASP A 506 19.37 18.78 31.17
C ASP A 506 18.52 18.16 30.06
N TRP A 507 17.98 16.97 30.33
CA TRP A 507 17.08 16.29 29.39
C TRP A 507 15.79 17.08 29.11
N GLY A 508 15.23 17.75 30.11
CA GLY A 508 13.98 18.50 29.96
C GLY A 508 14.16 19.85 29.26
N GLY A 509 15.35 20.45 29.42
CA GLY A 509 15.78 21.67 28.74
C GLY A 509 16.48 21.43 27.39
N HIS A 510 16.46 20.20 26.87
CA HIS A 510 17.07 19.82 25.58
C HIS A 510 18.59 20.01 25.51
N ASP A 511 19.29 19.93 26.65
CA ASP A 511 20.74 19.89 26.75
C ASP A 511 21.24 18.45 26.91
N PHE A 512 21.54 17.84 25.77
CA PHE A 512 21.96 16.45 25.67
C PHE A 512 23.47 16.22 25.85
N ARG A 513 24.22 17.19 26.38
CA ARG A 513 25.62 16.96 26.79
C ARG A 513 25.68 15.97 27.95
N LEU A 514 26.66 15.07 27.93
CA LEU A 514 26.90 14.20 29.08
C LEU A 514 27.65 14.95 30.18
N ILE A 515 27.17 14.86 31.42
CA ILE A 515 27.85 15.45 32.57
C ILE A 515 29.13 14.66 32.92
N SER A 516 30.05 15.28 33.66
CA SER A 516 31.34 14.68 34.02
C SER A 516 31.26 13.37 34.81
N VAL A 517 30.14 13.14 35.50
CA VAL A 517 29.87 11.91 36.26
C VAL A 517 29.06 10.87 35.48
N SER A 518 28.73 11.14 34.20
CA SER A 518 28.06 10.16 33.35
C SER A 518 28.94 8.92 33.20
N PRO A 519 28.39 7.70 33.37
CA PRO A 519 29.15 6.47 33.14
C PRO A 519 29.54 6.27 31.67
N PHE A 520 28.97 7.07 30.76
CA PHE A 520 29.16 6.92 29.31
C PHE A 520 30.13 7.94 28.70
N LEU A 521 30.70 8.87 29.48
CA LEU A 521 31.53 9.97 28.97
C LEU A 521 32.72 9.53 28.08
N HIS A 522 33.23 8.32 28.29
CA HIS A 522 34.34 7.71 27.52
C HIS A 522 34.00 6.31 27.00
N ALA A 523 32.71 5.99 26.89
CA ALA A 523 32.24 4.63 26.61
C ALA A 523 32.10 4.31 25.11
N GLY A 524 32.25 5.31 24.24
CA GLY A 524 32.29 5.12 22.80
C GLY A 524 33.48 4.24 22.38
N THR A 525 33.34 3.54 21.27
CA THR A 525 34.36 2.62 20.74
C THR A 525 35.67 3.31 20.33
N ASP A 526 35.67 4.64 20.26
CA ASP A 526 36.80 5.51 19.96
C ASP A 526 37.25 6.33 21.18
N GLY A 527 36.77 6.01 22.38
CA GLY A 527 37.10 6.69 23.63
C GLY A 527 36.35 8.01 23.87
N ARG A 528 35.47 8.43 22.95
CA ARG A 528 34.61 9.60 23.11
C ARG A 528 33.27 9.23 23.75
N ALA A 529 32.49 10.23 24.11
CA ALA A 529 31.11 10.04 24.55
C ALA A 529 30.27 9.50 23.38
N PRO A 530 29.45 8.44 23.56
CA PRO A 530 28.45 8.08 22.57
C PRO A 530 27.38 9.18 22.48
N GLY A 531 26.72 9.25 21.33
CA GLY A 531 25.74 10.27 20.99
C GLY A 531 26.36 11.51 20.38
N VAL A 532 25.53 12.54 20.21
CA VAL A 532 25.91 13.82 19.64
C VAL A 532 26.90 14.57 20.54
N ASP A 533 28.01 15.02 19.96
CA ASP A 533 28.81 16.12 20.48
C ASP A 533 28.03 17.42 20.22
N LEU A 534 27.25 17.81 21.22
CA LEU A 534 26.40 18.99 21.14
C LEU A 534 27.20 20.29 20.99
N ALA A 535 28.43 20.35 21.51
CA ALA A 535 29.28 21.55 21.37
C ALA A 535 29.74 21.71 19.92
N ALA A 536 30.20 20.62 19.30
CA ALA A 536 30.51 20.60 17.87
C ALA A 536 29.28 20.90 17.00
N LEU A 537 28.12 20.34 17.37
CA LEU A 537 26.85 20.59 16.68
C LEU A 537 26.44 22.06 16.72
N ILE A 538 26.44 22.70 17.90
CA ILE A 538 26.10 24.13 18.06
C ILE A 538 27.09 25.02 17.27
N GLY A 539 28.37 24.69 17.35
CA GLY A 539 29.42 25.41 16.61
C GLY A 539 29.21 25.31 15.10
N ALA A 540 28.81 24.13 14.60
CA ALA A 540 28.47 23.93 13.20
C ALA A 540 27.18 24.68 12.82
N ALA A 541 26.10 24.62 13.61
CA ALA A 541 24.81 25.22 13.29
C ALA A 541 24.72 26.76 13.47
N GLN A 542 25.86 27.46 13.59
CA GLN A 542 25.97 28.91 13.80
C GLN A 542 25.35 29.46 15.11
N GLY A 543 25.37 28.70 16.22
CA GLY A 543 25.15 29.25 17.57
C GLY A 543 24.01 28.64 18.39
N ALA A 544 23.97 28.97 19.69
CA ALA A 544 23.14 28.28 20.69
C ALA A 544 21.63 28.56 20.59
N ASP A 545 21.24 29.66 19.91
CA ASP A 545 19.83 30.02 19.71
C ASP A 545 19.06 28.97 18.90
N VAL A 546 19.77 28.15 18.13
CA VAL A 546 19.22 27.02 17.38
C VAL A 546 18.61 25.95 18.30
N LEU A 547 19.10 25.81 19.54
CA LEU A 547 18.58 24.84 20.51
C LEU A 547 17.39 25.36 21.32
N LYS A 548 17.10 26.67 21.27
CA LYS A 548 15.94 27.21 22.00
C LYS A 548 14.66 26.67 21.37
N PRO A 549 13.70 26.13 22.16
CA PRO A 549 12.34 25.95 21.69
C PRO A 549 11.85 27.32 21.23
N ARG A 550 11.54 27.49 19.94
CA ARG A 550 10.92 28.75 19.49
C ARG A 550 9.61 28.90 20.26
N PRO A 551 9.32 30.08 20.84
CA PRO A 551 8.17 30.23 21.70
C PRO A 551 6.90 29.89 20.93
N GLU A 552 6.09 29.01 21.51
CA GLU A 552 4.68 28.96 21.17
C GLU A 552 4.12 30.40 21.25
N PRO A 553 3.35 30.88 20.26
CA PRO A 553 2.53 32.07 20.47
C PRO A 553 1.77 31.92 21.80
N THR A 554 2.01 32.85 22.71
CA THR A 554 1.58 32.86 24.12
C THR A 554 0.14 32.37 24.34
N ALA A 555 -0.06 31.49 25.32
CA ALA A 555 -1.34 31.22 25.99
C ALA A 555 -1.44 32.05 27.29
N PRO A 556 -2.59 32.15 28.01
CA PRO A 556 -4.01 32.03 27.66
C PRO A 556 -4.85 33.26 28.13
N HIS A 557 -6.10 33.39 27.67
CA HIS A 557 -7.16 34.07 28.47
C HIS A 557 -7.86 33.02 29.38
N PRO A 558 -8.23 33.37 30.63
CA PRO A 558 -8.87 32.45 31.57
C PRO A 558 -10.33 32.14 31.18
N PRO A 559 -10.92 31.08 31.75
CA PRO A 559 -11.79 30.17 31.03
C PRO A 559 -13.25 30.65 30.99
N ARG A 560 -13.85 30.67 29.79
CA ARG A 560 -15.27 30.35 29.71
C ARG A 560 -15.40 28.83 29.80
N ALA A 561 -15.90 28.37 30.95
CA ALA A 561 -16.26 27.00 31.20
C ALA A 561 -17.06 26.41 30.04
N ARG A 562 -16.41 25.64 29.17
CA ARG A 562 -17.04 24.65 28.31
C ARG A 562 -16.19 23.40 28.34
N ARG A 563 -16.58 22.50 29.24
CA ARG A 563 -16.40 21.04 29.22
C ARG A 563 -15.43 20.54 28.14
N SER A 564 -14.18 20.39 28.55
CA SER A 564 -13.15 19.62 27.86
C SER A 564 -13.52 18.14 27.76
N GLY A 565 -13.20 17.50 26.62
CA GLY A 565 -13.11 16.03 26.55
C GLY A 565 -13.47 15.36 25.21
N ALA A 566 -14.16 16.03 24.28
CA ALA A 566 -14.74 15.32 23.13
C ALA A 566 -14.12 15.64 21.75
N GLY A 567 -13.67 16.86 21.44
CA GLY A 567 -13.50 17.32 20.04
C GLY A 567 -12.39 16.65 19.19
N THR A 568 -11.19 16.41 19.72
CA THR A 568 -10.02 15.92 18.96
C THR A 568 -10.08 14.42 18.65
N LEU A 569 -10.55 13.61 19.60
CA LEU A 569 -10.91 12.21 19.35
C LEU A 569 -11.98 12.10 18.26
N HIS A 570 -12.96 13.00 18.24
CA HIS A 570 -14.00 13.01 17.21
C HIS A 570 -13.48 13.35 15.80
N GLY A 571 -12.40 14.13 15.65
CA GLY A 571 -11.82 14.43 14.34
C GLY A 571 -11.08 13.25 13.71
N ALA A 572 -10.22 12.58 14.49
CA ALA A 572 -9.54 11.35 14.07
C ALA A 572 -10.52 10.19 13.85
N GLN A 573 -11.50 10.02 14.76
CA GLN A 573 -12.58 9.06 14.59
C GLN A 573 -13.43 9.36 13.35
N ALA A 574 -13.61 10.64 12.98
CA ALA A 574 -14.34 10.99 11.76
C ALA A 574 -13.59 10.63 10.48
N ARG A 575 -12.27 10.85 10.44
CA ARG A 575 -11.45 10.41 9.30
C ARG A 575 -11.43 8.89 9.19
N ALA A 576 -11.25 8.19 10.31
CA ALA A 576 -11.29 6.73 10.35
C ALA A 576 -12.68 6.19 9.93
N ALA A 577 -13.77 6.79 10.39
CA ALA A 577 -15.13 6.40 10.00
C ALA A 577 -15.39 6.65 8.51
N ARG A 578 -14.90 7.76 7.93
CA ARG A 578 -15.03 8.02 6.47
C ARG A 578 -14.24 7.00 5.66
N ALA A 579 -13.01 6.70 6.05
CA ALA A 579 -12.20 5.68 5.39
C ALA A 579 -12.87 4.30 5.48
N LEU A 580 -13.36 3.93 6.67
CA LEU A 580 -14.09 2.68 6.88
C LEU A 580 -15.36 2.60 6.03
N PHE A 581 -16.14 3.68 5.94
CA PHE A 581 -17.34 3.74 5.10
C PHE A 581 -16.99 3.53 3.62
N TRP A 582 -16.05 4.29 3.07
CA TRP A 582 -15.72 4.22 1.64
C TRP A 582 -15.01 2.92 1.26
N ALA A 583 -14.14 2.39 2.11
CA ALA A 583 -13.53 1.08 1.89
C ALA A 583 -14.61 -0.03 1.90
N SER A 584 -15.52 0.01 2.88
CA SER A 584 -16.62 -0.97 2.97
C SER A 584 -17.56 -0.86 1.77
N ALA A 585 -18.00 0.35 1.43
CA ALA A 585 -18.87 0.61 0.29
C ALA A 585 -18.22 0.19 -1.03
N GLY A 586 -16.94 0.52 -1.23
CA GLY A 586 -16.18 0.14 -2.42
C GLY A 586 -16.09 -1.37 -2.61
N ILE A 587 -15.77 -2.13 -1.56
CA ILE A 587 -15.70 -3.60 -1.63
C ILE A 587 -17.09 -4.22 -1.86
N LEU A 588 -18.14 -3.67 -1.22
CA LEU A 588 -19.52 -4.12 -1.44
C LEU A 588 -19.94 -3.90 -2.91
N ILE A 589 -19.72 -2.70 -3.47
CA ILE A 589 -20.02 -2.37 -4.86
C ILE A 589 -19.23 -3.26 -5.82
N TYR A 590 -17.93 -3.44 -5.56
CA TYR A 590 -17.09 -4.34 -6.34
C TYR A 590 -17.63 -5.78 -6.34
N THR A 591 -17.99 -6.32 -5.17
CA THR A 591 -18.42 -7.73 -5.06
C THR A 591 -19.78 -7.99 -5.72
N TYR A 592 -20.72 -7.04 -5.62
CA TYR A 592 -22.06 -7.18 -6.19
C TYR A 592 -22.20 -6.76 -7.65
N ALA A 593 -21.37 -5.82 -8.13
CA ALA A 593 -21.47 -5.27 -9.48
C ALA A 593 -20.13 -5.28 -10.23
N GLY A 594 -19.05 -4.82 -9.60
CA GLY A 594 -17.73 -4.72 -10.23
C GLY A 594 -17.21 -6.03 -10.79
N TYR A 595 -17.08 -7.08 -9.96
CA TYR A 595 -16.57 -8.38 -10.39
C TYR A 595 -17.44 -9.04 -11.48
N PRO A 596 -18.78 -9.13 -11.36
CA PRO A 596 -19.63 -9.64 -12.44
C PRO A 596 -19.43 -8.90 -13.77
N LEU A 597 -19.35 -7.56 -13.74
CA LEU A 597 -19.12 -6.78 -14.95
C LEU A 597 -17.75 -7.04 -15.54
N LEU A 598 -16.71 -7.09 -14.71
CA LEU A 598 -15.33 -7.36 -15.14
C LEU A 598 -15.17 -8.75 -15.74
N ILE A 599 -15.73 -9.80 -15.12
CA ILE A 599 -15.59 -11.17 -15.64
C ILE A 599 -16.41 -11.37 -16.92
N VAL A 600 -17.59 -10.75 -17.03
CA VAL A 600 -18.39 -10.75 -18.27
C VAL A 600 -17.66 -9.98 -19.38
N ALA A 601 -17.07 -8.83 -19.08
CA ALA A 601 -16.27 -8.07 -20.03
C ALA A 601 -15.04 -8.88 -20.48
N TRP A 602 -14.33 -9.51 -19.55
CA TRP A 602 -13.17 -10.36 -19.87
C TRP A 602 -13.58 -11.55 -20.74
N ALA A 603 -14.68 -12.23 -20.41
CA ALA A 603 -15.22 -13.33 -21.22
C ALA A 603 -15.58 -12.88 -22.65
N ARG A 604 -15.96 -11.61 -22.86
CA ARG A 604 -16.24 -11.05 -24.20
C ARG A 604 -14.99 -10.61 -24.96
N ILE A 605 -14.01 -10.02 -24.27
CA ILE A 605 -12.80 -9.47 -24.91
C ILE A 605 -11.79 -10.60 -25.23
N ARG A 606 -11.66 -11.60 -24.35
CA ARG A 606 -10.74 -12.74 -24.53
C ARG A 606 -11.40 -14.08 -24.17
N PRO A 607 -12.43 -14.52 -24.93
CA PRO A 607 -13.09 -15.79 -24.70
C PRO A 607 -12.15 -16.98 -24.96
N ARG A 608 -12.23 -17.99 -24.10
CA ARG A 608 -11.59 -19.32 -24.23
C ARG A 608 -12.60 -20.44 -23.96
N PRO A 609 -13.73 -20.50 -24.69
CA PRO A 609 -14.78 -21.51 -24.45
C PRO A 609 -14.21 -22.93 -24.56
N GLY A 610 -14.77 -23.85 -23.78
CA GLY A 610 -14.43 -25.26 -23.88
C GLY A 610 -14.83 -25.85 -25.23
N ARG A 611 -13.93 -26.62 -25.86
CA ARG A 611 -14.28 -27.37 -27.07
C ARG A 611 -15.25 -28.50 -26.70
N ARG A 612 -16.38 -28.57 -27.40
CA ARG A 612 -17.38 -29.62 -27.23
C ARG A 612 -17.32 -30.54 -28.44
N ARG A 613 -16.98 -31.80 -28.23
CA ARG A 613 -17.02 -32.81 -29.29
C ARG A 613 -17.68 -34.05 -28.74
N ARG A 614 -18.44 -34.74 -29.58
CA ARG A 614 -18.99 -36.04 -29.22
C ARG A 614 -17.82 -37.00 -28.96
N VAL A 615 -17.74 -37.48 -27.72
CA VAL A 615 -16.79 -38.48 -27.24
C VAL A 615 -17.53 -39.44 -26.34
N GLU A 616 -17.11 -40.70 -26.33
CA GLU A 616 -17.82 -41.78 -25.66
C GLU A 616 -16.91 -42.47 -24.62
N PRO A 617 -16.43 -41.74 -23.59
CA PRO A 617 -15.63 -42.35 -22.52
C PRO A 617 -16.44 -43.38 -21.72
N SER A 618 -15.77 -44.29 -21.03
CA SER A 618 -16.43 -45.07 -19.97
C SER A 618 -16.79 -44.15 -18.80
N VAL A 619 -17.99 -44.30 -18.26
CA VAL A 619 -18.55 -43.45 -17.20
C VAL A 619 -18.96 -44.32 -16.02
N SER A 620 -18.53 -43.92 -14.82
CA SER A 620 -19.10 -44.43 -13.57
C SER A 620 -19.85 -43.31 -12.86
N ILE A 621 -21.17 -43.46 -12.69
CA ILE A 621 -21.99 -42.54 -11.90
C ILE A 621 -21.98 -43.02 -10.45
N LEU A 622 -21.44 -42.22 -9.54
CA LEU A 622 -21.40 -42.54 -8.12
C LEU A 622 -22.43 -41.70 -7.36
N VAL A 623 -23.34 -42.39 -6.68
CA VAL A 623 -24.34 -41.83 -5.76
C VAL A 623 -24.04 -42.35 -4.36
N ILE A 624 -23.84 -41.44 -3.40
CA ILE A 624 -23.66 -41.78 -1.99
C ILE A 624 -24.96 -41.47 -1.25
N ALA A 625 -25.55 -42.49 -0.63
CA ALA A 625 -26.85 -42.43 0.02
C ALA A 625 -26.73 -42.78 1.51
N HIS A 626 -27.54 -42.14 2.33
CA HIS A 626 -27.72 -42.49 3.74
C HIS A 626 -29.18 -42.24 4.12
N ASN A 627 -29.92 -43.30 4.41
CA ASN A 627 -31.35 -43.25 4.72
C ASN A 627 -32.18 -42.56 3.63
N GLU A 628 -32.05 -43.05 2.39
CA GLU A 628 -32.70 -42.52 1.19
C GLU A 628 -33.66 -43.55 0.56
N GLY A 629 -34.21 -44.49 1.36
CA GLY A 629 -35.05 -45.58 0.87
C GLY A 629 -36.23 -45.11 0.00
N ASP A 630 -36.84 -43.98 0.37
CA ASP A 630 -37.99 -43.38 -0.35
C ASP A 630 -37.64 -42.84 -1.74
N ALA A 631 -36.36 -42.54 -2.01
CA ALA A 631 -35.92 -41.85 -3.23
C ALA A 631 -34.95 -42.68 -4.09
N ILE A 632 -34.26 -43.66 -3.51
CA ILE A 632 -33.16 -44.36 -4.17
C ILE A 632 -33.60 -45.17 -5.40
N ALA A 633 -34.78 -45.82 -5.35
CA ALA A 633 -35.31 -46.57 -6.49
C ALA A 633 -35.55 -45.67 -7.70
N ALA A 634 -36.30 -44.57 -7.50
CA ALA A 634 -36.57 -43.59 -8.54
C ALA A 634 -35.28 -42.93 -9.08
N LYS A 635 -34.26 -42.78 -8.24
CA LYS A 635 -32.95 -42.31 -8.69
C LYS A 635 -32.26 -43.33 -9.59
N ILE A 636 -32.25 -44.60 -9.23
CA ILE A 636 -31.65 -45.67 -10.06
C ILE A 636 -32.35 -45.73 -11.41
N ASP A 637 -33.69 -45.72 -11.43
CA ASP A 637 -34.47 -45.70 -12.67
C ASP A 637 -34.11 -44.48 -13.53
N ASN A 638 -33.96 -43.30 -12.92
CA ASN A 638 -33.53 -42.10 -13.63
C ASN A 638 -32.13 -42.21 -14.23
N LEU A 639 -31.20 -42.88 -13.54
CA LEU A 639 -29.82 -43.07 -14.02
C LEU A 639 -29.74 -44.12 -15.13
N LEU A 640 -30.52 -45.19 -15.03
CA LEU A 640 -30.60 -46.24 -16.07
C LEU A 640 -31.28 -45.73 -17.35
N ALA A 641 -32.19 -44.74 -17.23
CA ALA A 641 -32.87 -44.08 -18.34
C ALA A 641 -32.06 -42.95 -19.00
N LEU A 642 -30.81 -42.70 -18.61
CA LEU A 642 -29.95 -41.73 -19.29
C LEU A 642 -29.59 -42.23 -20.69
N ASP A 643 -29.62 -41.32 -21.67
CA ASP A 643 -29.26 -41.62 -23.06
C ASP A 643 -27.73 -41.76 -23.17
N TYR A 644 -27.21 -42.96 -22.90
CA TYR A 644 -25.80 -43.30 -23.01
C TYR A 644 -25.59 -44.80 -23.26
N PRO A 645 -24.56 -45.22 -24.03
CA PRO A 645 -24.35 -46.63 -24.35
C PRO A 645 -24.16 -47.50 -23.11
N GLU A 646 -24.98 -48.56 -22.99
CA GLU A 646 -25.02 -49.43 -21.81
C GLU A 646 -23.65 -50.03 -21.42
N PRO A 647 -22.81 -50.53 -22.36
CA PRO A 647 -21.51 -51.12 -22.02
C PRO A 647 -20.48 -50.12 -21.47
N ARG A 648 -20.79 -48.82 -21.50
CA ARG A 648 -19.90 -47.73 -21.07
C ARG A 648 -20.43 -46.97 -19.87
N LEU A 649 -21.52 -47.44 -19.26
CA LEU A 649 -22.16 -46.77 -18.14
C LEU A 649 -22.34 -47.73 -16.95
N ASP A 650 -21.60 -47.45 -15.88
CA ASP A 650 -21.76 -48.11 -14.59
C ASP A 650 -22.44 -47.16 -13.59
N VAL A 651 -23.42 -47.67 -12.84
CA VAL A 651 -24.10 -46.94 -11.76
C VAL A 651 -23.67 -47.54 -10.43
N VAL A 652 -22.98 -46.75 -9.62
CA VAL A 652 -22.45 -47.17 -8.32
C VAL A 652 -23.22 -46.49 -7.20
N ILE A 653 -23.92 -47.29 -6.41
CA ILE A 653 -24.68 -46.83 -5.24
C ILE A 653 -23.91 -47.19 -3.97
N ALA A 654 -23.56 -46.18 -3.19
CA ALA A 654 -22.81 -46.34 -1.96
C ALA A 654 -23.67 -45.98 -0.75
N SER A 655 -24.13 -46.99 -0.01
CA SER A 655 -24.92 -46.83 1.21
C SER A 655 -24.00 -46.64 2.43
N ASP A 656 -23.92 -45.41 2.96
CA ASP A 656 -23.01 -45.01 4.04
C ASP A 656 -23.65 -45.14 5.43
N GLY A 657 -23.65 -46.34 5.99
CA GLY A 657 -24.19 -46.60 7.33
C GLY A 657 -25.70 -46.35 7.42
N SER A 658 -26.45 -46.64 6.36
CA SER A 658 -27.93 -46.54 6.38
C SER A 658 -28.53 -47.53 7.37
N THR A 659 -29.58 -47.08 8.05
CA THR A 659 -30.36 -47.86 9.03
C THR A 659 -31.74 -48.25 8.51
N ASP A 660 -32.12 -47.76 7.33
CA ASP A 660 -33.34 -48.13 6.60
C ASP A 660 -33.04 -49.12 5.46
N ASP A 661 -34.05 -49.41 4.64
CA ASP A 661 -33.96 -50.36 3.53
C ASP A 661 -33.20 -49.83 2.29
N THR A 662 -32.52 -48.67 2.36
CA THR A 662 -31.81 -48.06 1.21
C THR A 662 -30.93 -49.06 0.46
N ALA A 663 -30.13 -49.84 1.19
CA ALA A 663 -29.20 -50.80 0.58
C ALA A 663 -29.92 -52.03 0.00
N ALA A 664 -31.05 -52.44 0.59
CA ALA A 664 -31.85 -53.55 0.08
C ALA A 664 -32.55 -53.14 -1.22
N ILE A 665 -33.19 -51.97 -1.23
CA ILE A 665 -33.86 -51.39 -2.41
C ILE A 665 -32.86 -51.20 -3.55
N ALA A 666 -31.66 -50.68 -3.28
CA ALA A 666 -30.64 -50.50 -4.31
C ALA A 666 -30.16 -51.84 -4.92
N ARG A 667 -30.09 -52.92 -4.13
CA ARG A 667 -29.70 -54.26 -4.63
C ARG A 667 -30.81 -54.96 -5.40
N ALA A 668 -32.07 -54.59 -5.14
CA ALA A 668 -33.21 -55.11 -5.86
C ALA A 668 -33.34 -54.57 -7.29
N ALA A 669 -32.51 -53.58 -7.67
CA ALA A 669 -32.43 -53.11 -9.05
C ALA A 669 -31.87 -54.22 -9.96
N ASP A 670 -32.71 -54.78 -10.82
CA ASP A 670 -32.37 -55.87 -11.74
C ASP A 670 -31.59 -55.35 -12.96
N SER A 671 -30.33 -54.95 -12.75
CA SER A 671 -29.46 -54.49 -13.83
C SER A 671 -27.98 -54.83 -13.57
N PRO A 672 -27.26 -55.40 -14.55
CA PRO A 672 -25.83 -55.70 -14.41
C PRO A 672 -24.95 -54.44 -14.31
N ARG A 673 -25.51 -53.27 -14.64
CA ARG A 673 -24.83 -51.96 -14.55
C ARG A 673 -24.85 -51.37 -13.14
N VAL A 674 -25.64 -51.92 -12.21
CA VAL A 674 -25.81 -51.36 -10.87
C VAL A 674 -24.93 -52.10 -9.88
N HIS A 675 -24.00 -51.37 -9.25
CA HIS A 675 -23.09 -51.90 -8.24
C HIS A 675 -23.36 -51.25 -6.89
N VAL A 676 -23.68 -52.06 -5.88
CA VAL A 676 -24.02 -51.56 -4.55
C VAL A 676 -22.90 -51.84 -3.56
N PHE A 677 -22.34 -50.78 -2.97
CA PHE A 677 -21.41 -50.85 -1.84
C PHE A 677 -22.12 -50.44 -0.56
N SER A 678 -22.00 -51.22 0.51
CA SER A 678 -22.58 -50.90 1.82
C SER A 678 -21.49 -50.77 2.87
N PHE A 679 -21.57 -49.71 3.66
CA PHE A 679 -20.67 -49.46 4.78
C PHE A 679 -21.43 -49.61 6.09
N ALA A 680 -20.88 -50.34 7.05
CA ALA A 680 -21.54 -50.63 8.32
C ALA A 680 -21.65 -49.39 9.25
N ARG A 681 -20.77 -48.41 9.09
CA ARG A 681 -20.75 -47.18 9.89
C ARG A 681 -20.83 -45.98 8.96
N ARG A 682 -21.58 -44.97 9.40
CA ARG A 682 -21.71 -43.69 8.72
C ARG A 682 -20.44 -42.87 8.88
N ARG A 683 -19.72 -42.64 7.77
CA ARG A 683 -18.41 -41.94 7.78
C ARG A 683 -18.44 -40.59 7.07
N GLY A 684 -19.52 -40.30 6.34
CA GLY A 684 -19.70 -39.08 5.57
C GLY A 684 -19.23 -39.22 4.11
N LYS A 685 -19.80 -38.37 3.24
CA LYS A 685 -19.60 -38.41 1.79
C LYS A 685 -18.12 -38.42 1.38
N ALA A 686 -17.31 -37.51 1.94
CA ALA A 686 -15.90 -37.40 1.61
C ALA A 686 -15.08 -38.67 1.91
N ALA A 687 -15.40 -39.38 3.01
CA ALA A 687 -14.75 -40.64 3.33
C ALA A 687 -15.09 -41.74 2.31
N VAL A 688 -16.35 -41.83 1.91
CA VAL A 688 -16.81 -42.80 0.90
C VAL A 688 -16.25 -42.50 -0.49
N LEU A 689 -16.16 -41.22 -0.87
CA LEU A 689 -15.50 -40.79 -2.11
C LEU A 689 -14.04 -41.27 -2.17
N ASN A 690 -13.29 -41.14 -1.08
CA ASN A 690 -11.90 -41.59 -1.00
C ASN A 690 -11.72 -43.10 -1.18
N ASP A 691 -12.71 -43.89 -0.75
CA ASP A 691 -12.69 -45.35 -0.85
C ASP A 691 -13.08 -45.83 -2.24
N LEU A 692 -14.11 -45.22 -2.84
CA LEU A 692 -14.75 -45.74 -4.04
C LEU A 692 -14.21 -45.14 -5.33
N VAL A 693 -13.92 -43.83 -5.40
CA VAL A 693 -13.47 -43.21 -6.66
C VAL A 693 -12.24 -43.91 -7.28
N PRO A 694 -11.22 -44.34 -6.50
CA PRO A 694 -10.10 -45.09 -7.06
C PRO A 694 -10.45 -46.48 -7.59
N ARG A 695 -11.55 -47.08 -7.12
CA ARG A 695 -12.02 -48.43 -7.49
C ARG A 695 -12.99 -48.44 -8.67
N LEU A 696 -13.45 -47.26 -9.12
CA LEU A 696 -14.33 -47.14 -10.27
C LEU A 696 -13.58 -47.48 -11.57
N THR A 697 -14.31 -48.04 -12.52
CA THR A 697 -13.86 -48.51 -13.83
C THR A 697 -13.92 -47.42 -14.89
N GLY A 698 -14.87 -46.48 -14.77
CA GLY A 698 -15.05 -45.38 -15.70
C GLY A 698 -13.86 -44.43 -15.76
N ASP A 699 -13.48 -44.00 -16.97
CA ASP A 699 -12.49 -42.94 -17.19
C ASP A 699 -12.99 -41.59 -16.64
N ILE A 700 -14.30 -41.38 -16.75
CA ILE A 700 -15.01 -40.23 -16.20
C ILE A 700 -15.88 -40.69 -15.03
N VAL A 701 -15.77 -39.98 -13.91
CA VAL A 701 -16.62 -40.20 -12.73
C VAL A 701 -17.62 -39.07 -12.65
N VAL A 702 -18.90 -39.43 -12.67
CA VAL A 702 -20.01 -38.49 -12.46
C VAL A 702 -20.47 -38.60 -11.02
N LEU A 703 -20.42 -37.49 -10.30
CA LEU A 703 -20.85 -37.39 -8.92
C LEU A 703 -22.26 -36.77 -8.90
N ALA A 704 -23.21 -37.53 -8.36
CA ALA A 704 -24.61 -37.16 -8.30
C ALA A 704 -25.20 -37.46 -6.91
N ASP A 705 -26.33 -36.82 -6.61
CA ASP A 705 -27.07 -36.95 -5.36
C ASP A 705 -28.44 -37.61 -5.65
N THR A 706 -29.03 -38.28 -4.65
CA THR A 706 -30.32 -38.98 -4.75
C THR A 706 -31.47 -38.02 -5.01
N ARG A 707 -31.35 -36.77 -4.56
CA ARG A 707 -32.44 -35.79 -4.60
C ARG A 707 -32.78 -35.29 -6.01
N GLN A 708 -31.78 -35.02 -6.85
CA GLN A 708 -32.02 -34.37 -8.14
C GLN A 708 -32.28 -35.36 -9.26
N ARG A 709 -33.28 -35.06 -10.10
CA ARG A 709 -33.55 -35.79 -11.34
C ARG A 709 -32.65 -35.24 -12.44
N ILE A 710 -31.88 -36.11 -13.09
CA ILE A 710 -30.99 -35.75 -14.19
C ILE A 710 -31.74 -35.88 -15.53
N GLU A 711 -31.59 -34.91 -16.43
CA GLU A 711 -32.20 -34.94 -17.76
C GLU A 711 -31.56 -36.05 -18.63
N ALA A 712 -32.37 -36.71 -19.48
CA ALA A 712 -31.92 -37.86 -20.26
C ALA A 712 -30.65 -37.58 -21.09
N GLY A 713 -30.57 -36.42 -21.75
CA GLY A 713 -29.40 -36.00 -22.55
C GLY A 713 -28.27 -35.33 -21.75
N ALA A 714 -28.41 -35.17 -20.43
CA ALA A 714 -27.43 -34.42 -19.64
C ALA A 714 -26.07 -35.10 -19.60
N LEU A 715 -26.02 -36.43 -19.66
CA LEU A 715 -24.75 -37.16 -19.61
C LEU A 715 -23.89 -36.89 -20.85
N TRP A 716 -24.49 -36.90 -22.05
CA TRP A 716 -23.80 -36.50 -23.29
C TRP A 716 -23.24 -35.08 -23.21
N ALA A 717 -24.04 -34.13 -22.72
CA ALA A 717 -23.59 -32.76 -22.54
C ALA A 717 -22.41 -32.68 -21.56
N LEU A 718 -22.49 -33.40 -20.44
CA LEU A 718 -21.48 -33.38 -19.38
C LEU A 718 -20.13 -34.00 -19.83
N VAL A 719 -20.16 -35.03 -20.68
CA VAL A 719 -18.93 -35.70 -21.16
C VAL A 719 -18.29 -35.01 -22.37
N ALA A 720 -19.06 -34.28 -23.19
CA ALA A 720 -18.58 -33.66 -24.42
C ALA A 720 -17.34 -32.74 -24.25
N PRO A 721 -17.18 -31.97 -23.16
CA PRO A 721 -15.99 -31.15 -22.96
C PRO A 721 -14.72 -31.93 -22.65
N PHE A 722 -14.81 -33.20 -22.23
CA PHE A 722 -13.64 -34.06 -21.99
C PHE A 722 -12.96 -34.53 -23.27
N ALA A 723 -13.47 -34.16 -24.45
CA ALA A 723 -12.72 -34.27 -25.69
C ALA A 723 -11.40 -33.47 -25.65
N ASP A 724 -11.32 -32.40 -24.84
CA ASP A 724 -10.08 -31.69 -24.56
C ASP A 724 -9.37 -32.35 -23.35
N PRO A 725 -8.14 -32.86 -23.51
CA PRO A 725 -7.39 -33.47 -22.41
C PRO A 725 -7.10 -32.49 -21.26
N ARG A 726 -7.12 -31.18 -21.53
CA ARG A 726 -6.92 -30.13 -20.53
C ARG A 726 -8.15 -29.92 -19.66
N VAL A 727 -9.33 -30.41 -20.02
CA VAL A 727 -10.54 -30.34 -19.18
C VAL A 727 -10.48 -31.48 -18.17
N GLY A 728 -10.46 -31.14 -16.90
CA GLY A 728 -10.38 -32.10 -15.80
C GLY A 728 -11.68 -32.27 -15.03
N ALA A 729 -12.56 -31.26 -15.06
CA ALA A 729 -13.87 -31.29 -14.42
C ALA A 729 -14.91 -30.50 -15.23
N VAL A 730 -16.17 -30.94 -15.18
CA VAL A 730 -17.31 -30.27 -15.81
C VAL A 730 -18.47 -30.24 -14.83
N SER A 731 -18.99 -29.05 -14.53
CA SER A 731 -20.19 -28.85 -13.72
C SER A 731 -21.42 -28.78 -14.61
N GLY A 732 -22.48 -29.50 -14.26
CA GLY A 732 -23.79 -29.27 -14.87
C GLY A 732 -24.50 -28.06 -14.28
N GLU A 733 -25.74 -27.87 -14.71
CA GLU A 733 -26.64 -26.80 -14.27
C GLU A 733 -27.74 -27.35 -13.35
N LEU A 734 -27.92 -26.72 -12.20
CA LEU A 734 -29.04 -26.97 -11.31
C LEU A 734 -30.25 -26.13 -11.74
N MET A 735 -31.33 -26.79 -12.10
CA MET A 735 -32.62 -26.20 -12.45
C MET A 735 -33.58 -26.32 -11.26
N LEU A 736 -34.11 -25.20 -10.79
CA LEU A 736 -35.12 -25.18 -9.72
C LEU A 736 -36.51 -25.06 -10.34
N ASN A 737 -37.37 -26.05 -10.10
CA ASN A 737 -38.76 -26.01 -10.54
C ASN A 737 -39.61 -25.25 -9.52
N ASP A 738 -40.31 -24.20 -9.98
CA ASP A 738 -41.27 -23.45 -9.17
C ASP A 738 -42.49 -24.34 -8.85
N GLY A 739 -42.54 -24.89 -7.64
CA GLY A 739 -43.79 -25.45 -7.12
C GLY A 739 -44.86 -24.36 -7.05
N ALA A 740 -46.09 -24.69 -7.44
CA ALA A 740 -47.20 -23.75 -7.48
C ALA A 740 -47.41 -23.05 -6.12
N GLY A 741 -46.98 -21.78 -6.03
CA GLY A 741 -47.35 -20.88 -4.93
C GLY A 741 -46.25 -20.54 -3.92
N ALA A 742 -45.27 -19.70 -4.29
CA ALA A 742 -44.55 -18.91 -3.32
C ALA A 742 -44.08 -17.57 -3.91
N ALA A 743 -44.50 -16.45 -3.30
CA ALA A 743 -44.02 -15.11 -3.63
C ALA A 743 -42.50 -14.91 -3.48
N ALA A 744 -41.78 -15.92 -2.94
CA ALA A 744 -40.32 -15.97 -2.80
C ALA A 744 -39.56 -16.42 -4.08
N GLY A 745 -40.25 -16.92 -5.12
CA GLY A 745 -39.60 -17.54 -6.29
C GLY A 745 -38.78 -16.60 -7.19
N ARG A 746 -39.15 -15.31 -7.32
CA ARG A 746 -38.52 -14.42 -8.33
C ARG A 746 -37.25 -13.69 -7.89
N GLY A 747 -37.13 -13.29 -6.62
CA GLY A 747 -35.87 -12.71 -6.10
C GLY A 747 -34.74 -13.74 -6.07
N VAL A 748 -35.09 -14.99 -5.78
CA VAL A 748 -34.22 -16.16 -5.89
C VAL A 748 -33.89 -16.44 -7.36
N SER A 749 -34.88 -16.40 -8.27
CA SER A 749 -34.67 -16.55 -9.72
C SER A 749 -33.68 -15.53 -10.32
N TRP A 750 -33.72 -14.26 -9.90
CA TRP A 750 -32.73 -13.26 -10.33
C TRP A 750 -31.32 -13.59 -9.83
N TYR A 751 -31.17 -13.91 -8.54
CA TYR A 751 -29.88 -14.30 -7.97
C TYR A 751 -29.27 -15.52 -8.68
N TRP A 752 -30.08 -16.50 -9.06
CA TRP A 752 -29.62 -17.67 -9.82
C TRP A 752 -29.21 -17.32 -11.25
N ARG A 753 -29.96 -16.45 -11.94
CA ARG A 753 -29.53 -15.93 -13.26
C ARG A 753 -28.21 -15.17 -13.16
N TYR A 754 -28.07 -14.35 -12.13
CA TYR A 754 -26.84 -13.62 -11.80
C TYR A 754 -25.66 -14.57 -11.57
N GLU A 755 -25.81 -15.57 -10.70
CA GLU A 755 -24.77 -16.57 -10.41
C GLU A 755 -24.41 -17.41 -11.64
N LYS A 756 -25.41 -17.77 -12.46
CA LYS A 756 -25.20 -18.52 -13.70
C LYS A 756 -24.34 -17.75 -14.71
N VAL A 757 -24.63 -16.46 -14.90
CA VAL A 757 -23.84 -15.62 -15.81
C VAL A 757 -22.38 -15.53 -15.35
N ILE A 758 -22.15 -15.40 -14.05
CA ILE A 758 -20.79 -15.37 -13.50
C ILE A 758 -20.08 -16.70 -13.77
N ARG A 759 -20.70 -17.85 -13.42
CA ARG A 759 -20.09 -19.18 -13.61
C ARG A 759 -19.79 -19.49 -15.08
N GLN A 760 -20.70 -19.12 -15.98
CA GLN A 760 -20.49 -19.24 -17.42
C GLN A 760 -19.31 -18.37 -17.87
N SER A 761 -19.28 -17.10 -17.45
CA SER A 761 -18.21 -16.17 -17.81
C SER A 761 -16.84 -16.61 -17.27
N GLU A 762 -16.79 -17.13 -16.05
CA GLU A 762 -15.57 -17.71 -15.46
C GLU A 762 -15.07 -18.92 -16.25
N SER A 763 -15.99 -19.83 -16.61
CA SER A 763 -15.71 -20.98 -17.46
C SER A 763 -15.18 -20.56 -18.83
N ASP A 764 -15.75 -19.50 -19.41
CA ASP A 764 -15.34 -18.97 -20.71
C ASP A 764 -14.01 -18.23 -20.65
N VAL A 765 -13.64 -17.61 -19.53
CA VAL A 765 -12.30 -17.01 -19.33
C VAL A 765 -11.24 -18.08 -19.10
N ASP A 766 -11.45 -18.96 -18.11
CA ASP A 766 -10.55 -20.08 -17.84
C ASP A 766 -11.26 -21.24 -17.13
N SER A 767 -11.80 -21.02 -15.94
CA SER A 767 -12.50 -22.04 -15.16
C SER A 767 -13.45 -21.45 -14.13
N THR A 768 -14.58 -22.12 -13.89
CA THR A 768 -15.50 -21.77 -12.79
C THR A 768 -14.97 -22.24 -11.44
N ILE A 769 -15.27 -21.50 -10.37
CA ILE A 769 -14.76 -21.76 -9.02
C ILE A 769 -15.66 -22.76 -8.27
N GLY A 770 -15.56 -24.02 -8.70
CA GLY A 770 -16.27 -25.17 -8.13
C GLY A 770 -17.52 -25.57 -8.91
N ALA A 771 -17.97 -26.80 -8.70
CA ALA A 771 -19.12 -27.36 -9.37
C ALA A 771 -20.41 -27.21 -8.53
N THR A 772 -21.54 -27.60 -9.11
CA THR A 772 -22.76 -27.88 -8.36
C THR A 772 -22.72 -29.31 -7.83
N GLY A 773 -22.98 -29.50 -6.53
CA GLY A 773 -23.12 -30.83 -5.93
C GLY A 773 -24.30 -31.66 -6.48
N ALA A 774 -25.19 -31.07 -7.30
CA ALA A 774 -26.30 -31.78 -7.93
C ALA A 774 -25.85 -32.76 -9.03
N VAL A 775 -24.91 -32.32 -9.88
CA VAL A 775 -24.29 -33.16 -10.92
C VAL A 775 -23.00 -32.52 -11.42
N TYR A 776 -21.90 -33.25 -11.35
CA TYR A 776 -20.65 -32.87 -12.00
C TYR A 776 -19.80 -34.08 -12.34
N ALA A 777 -18.93 -33.94 -13.34
CA ALA A 777 -18.03 -34.97 -13.82
C ALA A 777 -16.58 -34.58 -13.59
N ILE A 778 -15.73 -35.57 -13.33
CA ILE A 778 -14.28 -35.42 -13.25
C ILE A 778 -13.58 -36.54 -14.02
N ARG A 779 -12.35 -36.30 -14.48
CA ARG A 779 -11.47 -37.42 -14.88
C ARG A 779 -11.07 -38.20 -13.64
N ARG A 780 -11.30 -39.52 -13.63
CA ARG A 780 -10.97 -40.38 -12.49
C ARG A 780 -9.52 -40.25 -12.06
N ALA A 781 -8.59 -40.23 -13.03
CA ALA A 781 -7.15 -40.14 -12.81
C ALA A 781 -6.68 -38.82 -12.16
N LEU A 782 -7.53 -37.79 -12.12
CA LEU A 782 -7.22 -36.50 -11.49
C LEU A 782 -7.77 -36.39 -10.06
N PHE A 783 -8.52 -37.38 -9.59
CA PHE A 783 -9.02 -37.39 -8.21
C PHE A 783 -7.87 -37.54 -7.21
N GLU A 784 -7.80 -36.61 -6.28
CA GLU A 784 -6.93 -36.68 -5.11
C GLU A 784 -7.78 -36.93 -3.86
N ARG A 785 -7.29 -37.77 -2.94
CA ARG A 785 -7.97 -37.99 -1.66
C ARG A 785 -8.17 -36.66 -0.92
N ILE A 786 -9.38 -36.44 -0.42
CA ILE A 786 -9.78 -35.25 0.33
C ILE A 786 -9.88 -35.54 1.82
N PRO A 787 -9.70 -34.55 2.72
CA PRO A 787 -9.96 -34.75 4.15
C PRO A 787 -11.38 -35.32 4.40
N PRO A 788 -11.54 -36.36 5.24
CA PRO A 788 -12.84 -37.01 5.47
C PRO A 788 -13.95 -36.10 6.00
N ASP A 789 -13.58 -34.97 6.59
CA ASP A 789 -14.48 -33.96 7.14
C ASP A 789 -14.72 -32.76 6.20
N THR A 790 -14.37 -32.92 4.91
CA THR A 790 -14.64 -31.93 3.85
C THR A 790 -16.14 -31.71 3.68
N ILE A 791 -16.57 -30.45 3.77
CA ILE A 791 -17.99 -30.08 3.58
C ILE A 791 -18.34 -29.83 2.11
N LEU A 792 -17.43 -29.22 1.35
CA LEU A 792 -17.62 -28.83 -0.06
C LEU A 792 -16.75 -29.67 -0.97
N ASP A 793 -17.03 -30.97 -1.06
CA ASP A 793 -16.32 -31.89 -1.97
C ASP A 793 -16.49 -31.46 -3.45
N ASP A 794 -17.67 -30.94 -3.78
CA ASP A 794 -18.05 -30.40 -5.09
C ASP A 794 -17.30 -29.11 -5.48
N VAL A 795 -16.62 -28.47 -4.53
CA VAL A 795 -15.76 -27.31 -4.78
C VAL A 795 -14.28 -27.71 -4.66
N LEU A 796 -13.92 -28.45 -3.62
CA LEU A 796 -12.54 -28.83 -3.34
C LEU A 796 -11.94 -29.72 -4.43
N ILE A 797 -12.68 -30.75 -4.86
CA ILE A 797 -12.17 -31.70 -5.87
C ILE A 797 -11.89 -30.96 -7.19
N PRO A 798 -12.83 -30.19 -7.78
CA PRO A 798 -12.52 -29.41 -8.98
C PRO A 798 -11.36 -28.42 -8.81
N LEU A 799 -11.26 -27.72 -7.67
CA LEU A 799 -10.16 -26.76 -7.46
C LEU A 799 -8.79 -27.44 -7.39
N ARG A 800 -8.67 -28.62 -6.77
CA ARG A 800 -7.41 -29.39 -6.79
C ARG A 800 -7.08 -29.90 -8.18
N ILE A 801 -8.08 -30.25 -8.98
CA ILE A 801 -7.91 -30.57 -10.40
C ILE A 801 -7.38 -29.34 -11.17
N ALA A 802 -7.90 -28.14 -10.88
CA ALA A 802 -7.41 -26.90 -11.48
C ALA A 802 -5.96 -26.57 -11.08
N ARG A 803 -5.60 -26.84 -9.83
CA ARG A 803 -4.21 -26.71 -9.33
C ARG A 803 -3.22 -27.56 -10.14
N ARG A 804 -3.66 -28.70 -10.70
CA ARG A 804 -2.84 -29.56 -11.57
C ARG A 804 -2.76 -29.08 -13.02
N GLY A 805 -3.27 -27.90 -13.34
CA GLY A 805 -3.22 -27.32 -14.68
C GLY A 805 -4.43 -27.65 -15.56
N CYS A 806 -5.40 -28.43 -15.09
CA CYS A 806 -6.62 -28.74 -15.84
C CYS A 806 -7.70 -27.66 -15.67
N ARG A 807 -8.70 -27.61 -16.56
CA ARG A 807 -9.81 -26.65 -16.53
C ARG A 807 -11.06 -27.24 -15.89
N ILE A 808 -11.86 -26.36 -15.28
CA ILE A 808 -13.20 -26.65 -14.74
C ILE A 808 -14.22 -25.89 -15.59
N LEU A 809 -15.03 -26.60 -16.36
CA LEU A 809 -16.01 -25.96 -17.24
C LEU A 809 -17.42 -26.02 -16.65
N PHE A 810 -18.24 -25.04 -17.01
CA PHE A 810 -19.68 -25.02 -16.74
C PHE A 810 -20.46 -25.39 -18.01
N GLU A 811 -21.36 -26.37 -17.88
CA GLU A 811 -22.10 -26.96 -18.99
C GLU A 811 -23.62 -26.76 -18.81
N PRO A 812 -24.21 -25.69 -19.37
CA PRO A 812 -25.65 -25.42 -19.24
C PRO A 812 -26.56 -26.44 -19.96
N GLY A 813 -25.99 -27.28 -20.83
CA GLY A 813 -26.71 -28.40 -21.45
C GLY A 813 -26.88 -29.62 -20.52
N ALA A 814 -26.09 -29.74 -19.45
CA ALA A 814 -26.15 -30.86 -18.52
C ALA A 814 -27.04 -30.50 -17.31
N ARG A 815 -28.35 -30.68 -17.45
CA ARG A 815 -29.33 -30.17 -16.47
C ARG A 815 -29.72 -31.23 -15.43
N ALA A 816 -29.76 -30.81 -14.17
CA ALA A 816 -30.33 -31.55 -13.06
C ALA A 816 -31.45 -30.73 -12.41
N PHE A 817 -32.62 -31.32 -12.24
CA PHE A 817 -33.81 -30.67 -11.70
C PHE A 817 -33.99 -30.97 -10.21
N ASP A 818 -34.25 -29.92 -9.44
CA ASP A 818 -34.52 -29.99 -8.01
C ASP A 818 -35.82 -29.25 -7.67
N ARG A 819 -36.44 -29.65 -6.57
CA ARG A 819 -37.58 -28.98 -5.95
C ARG A 819 -37.07 -27.98 -4.92
N VAL A 820 -37.71 -26.81 -4.84
CA VAL A 820 -37.42 -25.85 -3.76
C VAL A 820 -37.67 -26.53 -2.41
N ALA A 821 -36.77 -26.33 -1.44
CA ALA A 821 -36.86 -26.98 -0.13
C ALA A 821 -38.24 -26.74 0.52
N PRO A 822 -38.80 -27.75 1.22
CA PRO A 822 -40.16 -27.68 1.78
C PRO A 822 -40.32 -26.65 2.91
N SER A 823 -39.22 -26.19 3.52
CA SER A 823 -39.25 -25.13 4.52
C SER A 823 -38.07 -24.15 4.40
N ALA A 824 -38.33 -22.88 4.73
CA ALA A 824 -37.31 -21.82 4.75
C ALA A 824 -36.19 -22.09 5.78
N ARG A 825 -36.49 -22.85 6.84
CA ARG A 825 -35.52 -23.24 7.88
C ARG A 825 -34.52 -24.25 7.35
N ALA A 826 -34.98 -25.30 6.68
CA ALA A 826 -34.12 -26.29 6.04
C ALA A 826 -33.17 -25.66 5.01
N GLU A 827 -33.69 -24.73 4.21
CA GLU A 827 -32.88 -23.99 3.23
C GLU A 827 -31.83 -23.08 3.90
N LEU A 828 -32.17 -22.45 5.02
CA LEU A 828 -31.22 -21.67 5.81
C LEU A 828 -30.10 -22.56 6.39
N GLU A 829 -30.46 -23.68 7.01
CA GLU A 829 -29.49 -24.62 7.59
C GLU A 829 -28.50 -25.15 6.55
N ARG A 830 -28.99 -25.44 5.33
CA ARG A 830 -28.17 -25.80 4.17
C ARG A 830 -27.18 -24.69 3.82
N LYS A 831 -27.65 -23.44 3.69
CA LYS A 831 -26.79 -22.29 3.37
C LYS A 831 -25.76 -21.98 4.46
N VAL A 832 -26.12 -22.17 5.73
CA VAL A 832 -25.19 -22.05 6.86
C VAL A 832 -24.07 -23.08 6.74
N ARG A 833 -24.40 -24.34 6.42
CA ARG A 833 -23.41 -25.39 6.18
C ARG A 833 -22.51 -25.08 4.99
N THR A 834 -23.08 -24.68 3.86
CA THR A 834 -22.29 -24.28 2.66
C THR A 834 -21.35 -23.13 2.97
N SER A 835 -21.81 -22.12 3.72
CA SER A 835 -20.98 -20.98 4.12
C SER A 835 -19.84 -21.40 5.04
N ALA A 836 -20.11 -22.25 6.03
CA ALA A 836 -19.07 -22.82 6.89
C ALA A 836 -18.05 -23.65 6.09
N GLY A 837 -18.51 -24.38 5.07
CA GLY A 837 -17.66 -25.09 4.13
C GLY A 837 -16.75 -24.18 3.30
N ASN A 838 -17.22 -22.99 2.89
CA ASN A 838 -16.36 -22.02 2.19
C ASN A 838 -15.26 -21.47 3.11
N PHE A 839 -15.56 -21.19 4.39
CA PHE A 839 -14.53 -20.83 5.38
C PHE A 839 -13.52 -21.99 5.59
N GLN A 840 -14.02 -23.22 5.75
CA GLN A 840 -13.19 -24.42 5.89
C GLN A 840 -12.25 -24.60 4.68
N LEU A 841 -12.78 -24.46 3.46
CA LEU A 841 -12.05 -24.58 2.22
C LEU A 841 -10.90 -23.56 2.15
N LEU A 842 -11.19 -22.27 2.32
CA LEU A 842 -10.19 -21.20 2.20
C LEU A 842 -9.15 -21.22 3.33
N ALA A 843 -9.53 -21.69 4.52
CA ALA A 843 -8.58 -21.86 5.63
C ALA A 843 -7.61 -23.03 5.41
N ARG A 844 -8.08 -24.12 4.81
CA ARG A 844 -7.29 -25.33 4.56
C ARG A 844 -6.39 -25.20 3.33
N GLU A 845 -6.95 -24.72 2.23
CA GLU A 845 -6.28 -24.66 0.94
C GLU A 845 -5.58 -23.30 0.78
N ARG A 846 -4.53 -23.06 1.58
CA ARG A 846 -3.81 -21.76 1.64
C ARG A 846 -3.32 -21.25 0.28
N TRP A 847 -3.04 -22.16 -0.66
CA TRP A 847 -2.62 -21.80 -2.02
C TRP A 847 -3.67 -20.97 -2.77
N LEU A 848 -4.95 -21.06 -2.39
CA LEU A 848 -6.05 -20.28 -2.97
C LEU A 848 -5.85 -18.76 -2.84
N TRP A 849 -5.10 -18.31 -1.82
CA TRP A 849 -4.83 -16.89 -1.55
C TRP A 849 -3.62 -16.32 -2.29
N SER A 850 -2.82 -17.17 -2.93
CA SER A 850 -1.57 -16.76 -3.58
C SER A 850 -1.77 -16.59 -5.09
N PRO A 851 -1.63 -15.37 -5.66
CA PRO A 851 -1.75 -15.17 -7.11
C PRO A 851 -0.71 -15.96 -7.91
N LEU A 852 0.46 -16.21 -7.32
CA LEU A 852 1.54 -16.99 -7.93
C LEU A 852 1.28 -18.52 -7.97
N ARG A 853 0.39 -19.03 -7.11
CA ARG A 853 0.14 -20.49 -6.96
C ARG A 853 -1.26 -20.89 -7.42
N ASN A 854 -2.18 -19.94 -7.51
CA ASN A 854 -3.54 -20.16 -7.96
C ASN A 854 -3.79 -19.33 -9.22
N ARG A 855 -3.77 -19.96 -10.40
CA ARG A 855 -4.10 -19.25 -11.65
C ARG A 855 -5.54 -18.71 -11.68
N LEU A 856 -6.42 -19.26 -10.83
CA LEU A 856 -7.80 -18.84 -10.64
C LEU A 856 -7.94 -17.86 -9.46
N TRP A 857 -6.85 -17.25 -9.01
CA TRP A 857 -6.82 -16.40 -7.81
C TRP A 857 -7.83 -15.26 -7.89
N PHE A 858 -7.89 -14.56 -9.02
CA PHE A 858 -8.80 -13.43 -9.21
C PHE A 858 -10.26 -13.85 -9.04
N GLN A 859 -10.68 -14.94 -9.69
CA GLN A 859 -12.02 -15.49 -9.55
C GLN A 859 -12.27 -16.04 -8.13
N THR A 860 -11.28 -16.69 -7.52
CA THR A 860 -11.39 -17.27 -6.18
C THR A 860 -11.60 -16.20 -5.11
N VAL A 861 -10.77 -15.16 -5.11
CA VAL A 861 -10.87 -14.05 -4.15
C VAL A 861 -12.17 -13.28 -4.38
N SER A 862 -12.51 -12.97 -5.62
CA SER A 862 -13.68 -12.12 -5.93
C SER A 862 -15.01 -12.85 -5.77
N HIS A 863 -15.12 -14.08 -6.27
CA HIS A 863 -16.37 -14.84 -6.30
C HIS A 863 -16.63 -15.64 -5.01
N LYS A 864 -15.58 -16.00 -4.25
CA LYS A 864 -15.73 -16.72 -2.97
C LYS A 864 -15.19 -15.95 -1.77
N GLY A 865 -13.96 -15.44 -1.83
CA GLY A 865 -13.30 -14.79 -0.71
C GLY A 865 -14.06 -13.57 -0.18
N LEU A 866 -14.22 -12.52 -1.01
CA LEU A 866 -14.87 -11.27 -0.64
C LEU A 866 -16.35 -11.46 -0.25
N ARG A 867 -17.04 -12.47 -0.82
CA ARG A 867 -18.42 -12.81 -0.44
C ARG A 867 -18.55 -13.20 1.04
N LEU A 868 -17.50 -13.75 1.65
CA LEU A 868 -17.50 -14.08 3.08
C LEU A 868 -17.34 -12.85 3.98
N LEU A 869 -16.84 -11.74 3.43
CA LEU A 869 -16.67 -10.46 4.13
C LEU A 869 -17.89 -9.54 4.04
N LEU A 870 -18.89 -9.88 3.22
CA LEU A 870 -20.08 -9.04 3.04
C LEU A 870 -20.81 -8.71 4.37
N PRO A 871 -21.04 -9.67 5.29
CA PRO A 871 -21.71 -9.34 6.55
C PRO A 871 -20.97 -8.29 7.41
N PRO A 872 -19.67 -8.44 7.74
CA PRO A 872 -18.96 -7.42 8.51
C PRO A 872 -18.81 -6.10 7.75
N LEU A 873 -18.68 -6.09 6.42
CA LEU A 873 -18.60 -4.86 5.62
C LEU A 873 -19.91 -4.08 5.63
N HIS A 874 -21.06 -4.76 5.54
CA HIS A 874 -22.37 -4.13 5.68
C HIS A 874 -22.55 -3.47 7.06
N LEU A 875 -22.14 -4.15 8.12
CA LEU A 875 -22.20 -3.62 9.49
C LEU A 875 -21.24 -2.45 9.69
N ALA A 876 -20.02 -2.54 9.15
CA ALA A 876 -19.02 -1.47 9.22
C ALA A 876 -19.48 -0.21 8.46
N ALA A 877 -20.04 -0.37 7.26
CA ALA A 877 -20.62 0.73 6.49
C ALA A 877 -21.77 1.42 7.25
N LEU A 878 -22.70 0.65 7.84
CA LEU A 878 -23.80 1.21 8.61
C LEU A 878 -23.30 1.95 9.86
N ALA A 879 -22.41 1.31 10.63
CA ALA A 879 -21.87 1.89 11.85
C ALA A 879 -21.12 3.21 11.57
N ALA A 880 -20.31 3.24 10.51
CA ALA A 880 -19.63 4.44 10.07
C ALA A 880 -20.61 5.52 9.58
N ALA A 881 -21.62 5.16 8.79
CA ALA A 881 -22.62 6.09 8.28
C ALA A 881 -23.48 6.70 9.41
N VAL A 882 -23.95 5.88 10.36
CA VAL A 882 -24.70 6.33 11.54
C VAL A 882 -23.85 7.27 12.39
N TRP A 883 -22.59 6.92 12.64
CA TRP A 883 -21.68 7.76 13.42
C TRP A 883 -21.39 9.10 12.73
N LEU A 884 -21.32 9.11 11.38
CA LEU A 884 -21.14 10.31 10.56
C LEU A 884 -22.44 11.10 10.31
N SER A 885 -23.61 10.52 10.55
CA SER A 885 -24.92 11.09 10.19
C SER A 885 -25.21 12.44 10.84
N ALA A 886 -24.72 12.66 12.07
CA ALA A 886 -24.87 13.93 12.78
C ALA A 886 -23.99 15.06 12.21
N ARG A 887 -23.04 14.75 11.32
CA ARG A 887 -22.01 15.67 10.84
C ARG A 887 -22.10 16.00 9.36
N ALA A 888 -22.74 15.15 8.55
CA ALA A 888 -22.88 15.38 7.12
C ALA A 888 -24.17 14.73 6.58
N PRO A 889 -25.04 15.50 5.89
CA PRO A 889 -26.34 15.03 5.38
C PRO A 889 -26.23 13.80 4.47
N PHE A 890 -25.15 13.69 3.70
CA PHE A 890 -24.87 12.55 2.83
C PHE A 890 -24.85 11.22 3.61
N TYR A 891 -24.08 11.13 4.70
CA TYR A 891 -23.97 9.89 5.47
C TYR A 891 -25.25 9.55 6.23
N ARG A 892 -26.02 10.58 6.62
CA ARG A 892 -27.38 10.38 7.17
C ARG A 892 -28.29 9.73 6.14
N ALA A 893 -28.34 10.27 4.92
CA ALA A 893 -29.15 9.69 3.84
C ALA A 893 -28.72 8.24 3.53
N MET A 894 -27.42 7.93 3.54
CA MET A 894 -26.92 6.57 3.34
C MET A 894 -27.30 5.63 4.50
N ALA A 895 -27.20 6.09 5.76
CA ALA A 895 -27.63 5.33 6.92
C ALA A 895 -29.14 5.05 6.86
N ASP A 896 -29.96 6.07 6.56
CA ASP A 896 -31.41 5.95 6.45
C ASP A 896 -31.80 4.96 5.33
N LEU A 897 -31.14 5.02 4.18
CA LEU A 897 -31.36 4.07 3.08
C LEU A 897 -31.01 2.63 3.47
N GLN A 898 -29.90 2.44 4.19
CA GLN A 898 -29.48 1.11 4.64
C GLN A 898 -30.38 0.55 5.76
N ILE A 899 -30.85 1.40 6.68
CA ILE A 899 -31.86 1.04 7.69
C ILE A 899 -33.18 0.69 7.02
N LEU A 900 -33.63 1.48 6.05
CA LEU A 900 -34.84 1.19 5.28
C LEU A 900 -34.73 -0.14 4.53
N PHE A 901 -33.55 -0.46 3.97
CA PHE A 901 -33.28 -1.75 3.35
C PHE A 901 -33.41 -2.92 4.34
N TYR A 902 -32.89 -2.78 5.57
CA TYR A 902 -33.04 -3.81 6.61
C TYR A 902 -34.48 -3.91 7.14
N ALA A 903 -35.18 -2.78 7.30
CA ALA A 903 -36.59 -2.76 7.64
C ALA A 903 -37.44 -3.44 6.55
N ALA A 904 -37.11 -3.20 5.28
CA ALA A 904 -37.74 -3.88 4.14
C ALA A 904 -37.47 -5.39 4.17
N ALA A 905 -36.26 -5.82 4.55
CA ALA A 905 -35.94 -7.24 4.72
C ALA A 905 -36.77 -7.89 5.83
N LEU A 906 -36.98 -7.21 6.96
CA LEU A 906 -37.84 -7.66 8.05
C LEU A 906 -39.32 -7.70 7.63
N GLY A 907 -39.79 -6.67 6.91
CA GLY A 907 -41.10 -6.68 6.27
C GLY A 907 -41.27 -7.86 5.30
N GLY A 908 -40.20 -8.25 4.60
CA GLY A 908 -40.16 -9.44 3.76
C GLY A 908 -40.31 -10.76 4.53
N VAL A 909 -39.87 -10.82 5.80
CA VAL A 909 -40.15 -11.96 6.70
C VAL A 909 -41.64 -12.05 7.00
N LEU A 910 -42.28 -10.92 7.31
CA LEU A 910 -43.72 -10.85 7.62
C LEU A 910 -44.62 -11.03 6.39
N ALA A 911 -44.12 -10.68 5.20
CA ALA A 911 -44.83 -10.83 3.94
C ALA A 911 -44.66 -12.21 3.28
N ARG A 912 -43.96 -13.16 3.92
CA ARG A 912 -43.80 -14.53 3.40
C ARG A 912 -45.17 -15.17 3.15
N GLY A 913 -45.40 -15.67 1.94
CA GLY A 913 -46.66 -16.30 1.53
C GLY A 913 -47.74 -15.32 1.01
N ARG A 914 -47.56 -14.00 1.17
CA ARG A 914 -48.51 -13.00 0.65
C ARG A 914 -48.24 -12.67 -0.83
N ARG A 915 -49.29 -12.51 -1.63
CA ARG A 915 -49.22 -12.13 -3.06
C ARG A 915 -49.46 -10.61 -3.21
N GLY A 916 -48.67 -9.91 -4.02
CA GLY A 916 -48.85 -8.46 -4.27
C GLY A 916 -47.61 -7.73 -4.81
N ARG A 917 -47.74 -6.44 -5.18
CA ARG A 917 -46.59 -5.59 -5.60
C ARG A 917 -45.63 -5.29 -4.44
N ILE A 918 -46.17 -5.05 -3.23
CA ILE A 918 -45.37 -4.76 -2.02
C ILE A 918 -44.55 -5.98 -1.60
N ALA A 919 -45.16 -7.17 -1.53
CA ALA A 919 -44.45 -8.42 -1.23
C ALA A 919 -43.31 -8.71 -2.23
N ARG A 920 -43.42 -8.24 -3.48
CA ARG A 920 -42.35 -8.35 -4.49
C ARG A 920 -41.17 -7.42 -4.20
N LEU A 921 -41.42 -6.18 -3.79
CA LEU A 921 -40.36 -5.21 -3.46
C LEU A 921 -39.58 -5.63 -2.21
N LEU A 922 -40.24 -6.28 -1.25
CA LEU A 922 -39.62 -6.74 0.00
C LEU A 922 -38.81 -8.04 -0.14
N ALA A 923 -39.00 -8.79 -1.23
CA ALA A 923 -38.38 -10.10 -1.41
C ALA A 923 -36.86 -10.04 -1.63
N LEU A 924 -36.36 -9.04 -2.36
CA LEU A 924 -34.92 -8.90 -2.66
C LEU A 924 -34.09 -8.51 -1.42
N PRO A 925 -34.46 -7.47 -0.64
CA PRO A 925 -33.77 -7.17 0.62
C PRO A 925 -33.77 -8.35 1.59
N TYR A 926 -34.89 -9.07 1.67
CA TYR A 926 -35.03 -10.27 2.48
C TYR A 926 -34.03 -11.37 2.10
N VAL A 927 -33.91 -11.70 0.80
CA VAL A 927 -32.98 -12.74 0.33
C VAL A 927 -31.52 -12.35 0.56
N ILE A 928 -31.14 -11.09 0.31
CA ILE A 928 -29.77 -10.60 0.54
C ILE A 928 -29.41 -10.69 2.03
N CYS A 929 -30.30 -10.27 2.93
CA CYS A 929 -30.06 -10.34 4.37
C CYS A 929 -30.00 -11.80 4.86
N LEU A 930 -30.85 -12.69 4.32
CA LEU A 930 -30.83 -14.11 4.64
C LEU A 930 -29.49 -14.77 4.25
N LEU A 931 -28.93 -14.43 3.09
CA LEU A 931 -27.62 -14.91 2.64
C LEU A 931 -26.50 -14.43 3.57
N ASN A 932 -26.50 -13.14 3.92
CA ASN A 932 -25.51 -12.58 4.83
C ASN A 932 -25.61 -13.18 6.25
N TRP A 933 -26.83 -13.42 6.74
CA TRP A 933 -27.07 -14.12 7.99
C TRP A 933 -26.54 -15.55 7.94
N ALA A 934 -26.78 -16.28 6.85
CA ALA A 934 -26.25 -17.62 6.66
C ALA A 934 -24.72 -17.66 6.65
N THR A 935 -24.07 -16.65 6.04
CA THR A 935 -22.61 -16.47 6.08
C THR A 935 -22.10 -16.28 7.50
N LEU A 936 -22.73 -15.39 8.29
CA LEU A 936 -22.33 -15.11 9.67
C LEU A 936 -22.51 -16.34 10.58
N ALA A 937 -23.67 -17.00 10.50
CA ALA A 937 -23.93 -18.23 11.24
C ALA A 937 -22.99 -19.37 10.80
N GLY A 938 -22.64 -19.43 9.51
CA GLY A 938 -21.64 -20.35 8.98
C GLY A 938 -20.24 -20.11 9.55
N PHE A 939 -19.84 -18.84 9.68
CA PHE A 939 -18.57 -18.45 10.31
C PHE A 939 -18.49 -18.90 11.78
N VAL A 940 -19.55 -18.64 12.55
CA VAL A 940 -19.64 -19.09 13.96
C VAL A 940 -19.55 -20.61 14.05
N ARG A 941 -20.24 -21.32 13.16
CA ARG A 941 -20.20 -22.79 13.10
C ARG A 941 -18.79 -23.30 12.77
N PHE A 942 -18.09 -22.63 11.85
CA PHE A 942 -16.70 -22.94 11.49
C PHE A 942 -15.74 -22.76 12.69
N LEU A 943 -15.81 -21.62 13.39
CA LEU A 943 -14.97 -21.35 14.57
C LEU A 943 -15.18 -22.35 15.71
N ARG A 944 -16.43 -22.82 15.90
CA ARG A 944 -16.76 -23.80 16.96
C ARG A 944 -16.36 -25.23 16.62
N GLY A 945 -15.83 -25.50 15.42
CA GLY A 945 -15.51 -26.86 14.98
C GLY A 945 -16.74 -27.78 14.85
N LEU A 946 -17.96 -27.22 14.84
CA LEU A 946 -19.23 -27.97 14.81
C LEU A 946 -19.60 -28.39 13.38
N GLN A 947 -18.68 -29.06 12.70
CA GLN A 947 -18.85 -29.53 11.32
C GLN A 947 -18.87 -31.06 11.26
N PRO A 948 -19.97 -31.71 11.64
CA PRO A 948 -20.09 -33.15 11.43
C PRO A 948 -19.98 -33.46 9.92
N ALA A 949 -19.04 -34.35 9.59
CA ALA A 949 -18.80 -34.82 8.22
C ALA A 949 -20.09 -35.36 7.56
N ALA A 950 -20.97 -35.95 8.35
CA ALA A 950 -22.22 -36.55 7.90
C ALA A 950 -23.42 -35.58 7.92
N TRP A 951 -24.22 -35.54 6.85
CA TRP A 951 -25.40 -34.66 6.67
C TRP A 951 -26.72 -35.42 6.85
N GLN A 952 -27.61 -34.98 7.75
CA GLN A 952 -28.95 -35.59 7.88
C GLN A 952 -29.88 -35.12 6.74
N PRO A 953 -30.46 -36.03 5.94
CA PRO A 953 -31.43 -35.67 4.91
C PRO A 953 -32.66 -34.97 5.50
N THR A 954 -33.26 -34.05 4.75
CA THR A 954 -34.56 -33.48 5.09
C THR A 954 -35.65 -34.33 4.46
N HIS A 955 -36.41 -35.06 5.28
CA HIS A 955 -37.54 -35.88 4.82
C HIS A 955 -38.54 -35.02 4.02
N VAL A 956 -38.81 -35.45 2.80
CA VAL A 956 -40.00 -35.01 2.04
C VAL A 956 -41.06 -36.06 2.30
N SER A 957 -41.95 -35.83 3.26
CA SER A 957 -43.12 -36.69 3.43
C SER A 957 -43.93 -36.64 2.13
N SER A 958 -44.02 -37.76 1.43
CA SER A 958 -45.05 -37.96 0.41
C SER A 958 -46.40 -37.83 1.09
N ALA A 959 -47.30 -37.01 0.52
CA ALA A 959 -48.69 -37.05 0.93
C ALA A 959 -49.21 -38.48 0.75
N PRO A 960 -50.04 -39.02 1.67
CA PRO A 960 -50.54 -40.37 1.55
C PRO A 960 -51.27 -40.52 0.21
N SER A 961 -50.86 -41.51 -0.58
CA SER A 961 -51.65 -42.00 -1.71
C SER A 961 -53.05 -42.31 -1.21
N GLY A 962 -54.04 -41.56 -1.70
CA GLY A 962 -55.43 -41.73 -1.35
C GLY A 962 -55.85 -43.18 -1.57
N GLY A 963 -56.16 -43.87 -0.47
CA GLY A 963 -56.81 -45.16 -0.52
C GLY A 963 -58.16 -45.01 -1.22
N VAL A 964 -58.35 -45.80 -2.26
CA VAL A 964 -59.65 -46.03 -2.87
C VAL A 964 -60.54 -46.67 -1.80
N VAL A 965 -61.47 -45.89 -1.25
CA VAL A 965 -62.63 -46.42 -0.53
C VAL A 965 -63.76 -46.51 -1.56
N HIS A 966 -64.07 -47.74 -1.95
CA HIS A 966 -65.30 -48.07 -2.66
C HIS A 966 -66.51 -47.65 -1.83
N LEU A 967 -67.31 -46.73 -2.35
CA LEU A 967 -68.71 -46.58 -1.96
C LEU A 967 -69.50 -47.67 -2.68
N GLY A 968 -69.96 -48.68 -1.95
CA GLY A 968 -71.04 -49.55 -2.41
C GLY A 968 -72.37 -48.87 -2.16
N HIS A 969 -73.14 -48.62 -3.22
CA HIS A 969 -74.57 -48.37 -3.11
C HIS A 969 -75.30 -49.68 -2.81
N GLY A 970 -76.43 -49.56 -2.10
CA GLY A 970 -77.31 -50.69 -1.83
C GLY A 970 -77.93 -51.28 -3.10
N HIS A 971 -78.25 -52.57 -2.94
CA HIS A 971 -78.86 -53.56 -3.84
C HIS A 971 -77.92 -54.30 -4.80
#